data_AF-A0A8C8CWB9-F1
#
_entry.id   AF-A0A8C8CWB9-F1
#
_cell.length_a   1.000
_cell.length_b   1.000
_cell.length_c   1.000
_cell.angle_alpha   90.00
_cell.angle_beta   90.00
_cell.angle_gamma   90.00
#
_symmetry.space_group_name_H-M   'P 1'
#
loop_
_entity.id
_entity.type
_entity.pdbx_description
1 polymer ?
#
loop_
_entity_poly.entity_id
_entity_poly.type
_entity_poly.pdbx_seq_one_letter_code
_entity_poly.pdbx_strand_id
1 'polypeptide(L)'
;MAKKGRTKGEKPEALISALQAANEDLRSKLTDIQIELHQEKCKVSKLEREKVQECKRIREQEQHRHTATLTEQRAKWHEEKQKELQALRENLVRQHEQEQARTAKIKDQENQRLKAALSAMRDGSGEKVRTALTLEAKEEARRFFDVERVKLLQEISELKQTKKQTDEALSTMIQADKMKAGDLRSEHQIHQEQISKIKWDSERDIRRLVDEIKSKERTIFSLEKELENAIGLLQKLQMQKDALDDQLFLVKEAECNLGSPKREIPGRAGDGAEHCGSPVRHRKAEGNLEMDMRRNQRRMADLNSTIRKLEDRNSLLVDERNELLKRVRESEKQCKPMLEKNKVLNKRNDDLSQTLQRMEEKLKGLAKENLEMKEKISSHLPLKKANCKSLNDLDQAHDDQEIEFLKLQVLEQQSMIDELTRDREKLLRKKRHKRSNRPIKRHIVVDTFFGYDEESMDSETSSVASFRMDRTPATPDEDLDEGLVNEESELRFRQLTREYQALQRAYALLQEHQGGLLDAEIEAKAQEQLHADILRYKAKIEDLEKELAHKGQDSKWVEEKQLFFRRNQELLEKVEKLDAKCGRQQQELQDSKDQNELLEFRILELEERERKSPPFNHLRMHPFSEGVSALQIYCMKEGVKDVCVPDLIKLLDILGDNGNLRNEEQVAIIQASTVLSLAEKWIQQIEGTEAALHQKMIDLELEMEMFCKQKGYLEEELDYRKSALDQAYTQIQELEATLYNALQQDKVIGYGEPLSDMQKDELRTSVEKLRRQMLRKSREFDCQVLAERMELLHQAHQRIRDLEDKTDIQRRQIKDLEEKFLFLFLFFSLAFILWP
;
A
#
# COMPACT_ATOMS: atom_id res chain seq x y z
N MET A 1 35.55 62.24 113.85
CA MET A 1 36.46 63.39 113.63
C MET A 1 37.13 63.24 112.28
N ALA A 2 37.19 64.34 111.50
CA ALA A 2 38.14 64.68 110.43
C ALA A 2 38.39 63.65 109.29
N LYS A 3 38.34 63.98 107.99
CA LYS A 3 38.49 65.26 107.30
C LYS A 3 37.95 65.14 105.87
N LYS A 4 37.26 66.20 105.45
CA LYS A 4 36.88 66.58 104.08
C LYS A 4 38.08 66.50 103.12
N GLY A 5 37.83 65.98 101.91
CA GLY A 5 38.71 66.12 100.74
C GLY A 5 37.87 66.11 99.45
N ARG A 6 37.55 67.30 98.97
CA ARG A 6 36.89 67.61 97.68
C ARG A 6 37.96 67.57 96.56
N THR A 7 37.53 67.46 95.30
CA THR A 7 38.29 67.54 94.01
C THR A 7 38.55 66.16 93.38
N LYS A 8 38.40 65.88 92.08
CA LYS A 8 38.32 66.64 90.80
C LYS A 8 37.79 65.64 89.74
N GLY A 9 37.15 66.10 88.66
CA GLY A 9 36.47 65.25 87.67
C GLY A 9 37.28 64.06 87.15
N GLU A 10 36.70 62.86 87.23
CA GLU A 10 37.13 61.72 86.44
C GLU A 10 36.72 61.96 84.98
N LYS A 11 37.73 61.88 84.13
CA LYS A 11 37.79 62.53 82.82
C LYS A 11 36.83 61.86 81.83
N PRO A 12 36.10 62.63 80.99
CA PRO A 12 35.42 62.07 79.81
C PRO A 12 36.38 61.30 78.88
N GLU A 13 37.68 61.61 78.94
CA GLU A 13 38.74 60.91 78.20
C GLU A 13 38.85 59.41 78.55
N ALA A 14 38.69 59.00 79.81
CA ALA A 14 38.84 57.59 80.19
C ALA A 14 37.71 56.71 79.65
N LEU A 15 36.48 57.24 79.66
CA LEU A 15 35.30 56.58 79.07
C LEU A 15 35.39 56.54 77.55
N ILE A 16 35.86 57.62 76.93
CA ILE A 16 36.09 57.68 75.47
C ILE A 16 37.17 56.66 75.06
N SER A 17 38.28 56.55 75.80
CA SER A 17 39.31 55.53 75.53
C SER A 17 38.80 54.11 75.72
N ALA A 18 37.95 53.84 76.72
CA ALA A 18 37.33 52.52 76.90
C ALA A 18 36.36 52.16 75.76
N LEU A 19 35.55 53.13 75.30
CA LEU A 19 34.66 52.95 74.15
C LEU A 19 35.42 52.81 72.83
N GLN A 20 36.54 53.51 72.66
CA GLN A 20 37.44 53.34 71.51
C GLN A 20 38.06 51.94 71.52
N ALA A 21 38.57 51.47 72.66
CA ALA A 21 39.11 50.11 72.80
C ALA A 21 38.05 49.03 72.53
N ALA A 22 36.82 49.21 73.03
CA ALA A 22 35.71 48.29 72.74
C ALA A 22 35.30 48.31 71.26
N ASN A 23 35.33 49.47 70.59
CA ASN A 23 35.10 49.56 69.16
C ASN A 23 36.21 48.89 68.34
N GLU A 24 37.47 49.06 68.74
CA GLU A 24 38.61 48.40 68.10
C GLU A 24 38.51 46.87 68.25
N ASP A 25 38.13 46.38 69.44
CA ASP A 25 37.90 44.95 69.70
C ASP A 25 36.71 44.39 68.91
N LEU A 26 35.62 45.14 68.78
CA LEU A 26 34.48 44.77 67.93
C LEU A 26 34.86 44.76 66.44
N ARG A 27 35.70 45.69 65.98
CA ARG A 27 36.23 45.70 64.60
C ARG A 27 37.15 44.52 64.33
N SER A 28 38.01 44.16 65.30
CA SER A 28 38.87 42.97 65.21
C SER A 28 38.01 41.71 65.10
N LYS A 29 37.03 41.54 66.01
CA LYS A 29 36.10 40.39 65.99
C LYS A 29 35.29 40.31 64.70
N LEU A 30 34.82 41.44 64.17
CA LEU A 30 34.12 41.47 62.88
C LEU A 30 35.03 41.01 61.74
N THR A 31 36.31 41.39 61.76
CA THR A 31 37.31 40.97 60.78
C THR A 31 37.58 39.46 60.88
N ASP A 32 37.76 38.94 62.10
CA ASP A 32 37.95 37.50 62.34
C ASP A 32 36.76 36.68 61.85
N ILE A 33 35.53 37.12 62.15
CA ILE A 33 34.29 36.48 61.67
C ILE A 33 34.20 36.54 60.14
N GLN A 34 34.62 37.65 59.51
CA GLN A 34 34.65 37.76 58.04
C GLN A 34 35.67 36.80 57.41
N ILE A 35 36.83 36.61 58.03
CA ILE A 35 37.85 35.65 57.59
C ILE A 35 37.34 34.22 57.74
N GLU A 36 36.76 33.86 58.89
CA GLU A 36 36.18 32.54 59.13
C GLU A 36 35.05 32.23 58.14
N LEU A 37 34.14 33.19 57.89
CA LEU A 37 33.09 33.03 56.89
C LEU A 37 33.66 32.82 55.49
N HIS A 38 34.73 33.54 55.13
CA HIS A 38 35.38 33.34 53.83
C HIS A 38 36.05 31.97 53.73
N GLN A 39 36.71 31.50 54.80
CA GLN A 39 37.29 30.16 54.85
C GLN A 39 36.22 29.06 54.75
N GLU A 40 35.10 29.20 55.45
CA GLU A 40 33.97 28.26 55.36
C GLU A 40 33.34 28.26 53.96
N LYS A 41 33.17 29.42 53.32
CA LYS A 41 32.74 29.49 51.91
C LYS A 41 33.69 28.73 50.97
N CYS A 42 35.00 28.85 51.18
CA CYS A 42 36.00 28.12 50.40
C CYS A 42 35.93 26.60 50.63
N LYS A 43 35.71 26.15 51.88
CA LYS A 43 35.52 24.74 52.21
C LYS A 43 34.24 24.17 51.59
N VAL A 44 33.12 24.89 51.69
CA VAL A 44 31.84 24.51 51.06
C VAL A 44 32.01 24.38 49.56
N SER A 45 32.63 25.38 48.90
CA SER A 45 32.87 25.31 47.45
C SER A 45 33.77 24.15 47.04
N LYS A 46 34.76 23.78 47.87
CA LYS A 46 35.59 22.58 47.64
C LYS A 46 34.77 21.29 47.78
N LEU A 47 33.96 21.17 48.83
CA LEU A 47 33.09 20.01 49.06
C LEU A 47 32.03 19.87 47.96
N GLU A 48 31.49 20.98 47.44
CA GLU A 48 30.56 20.97 46.30
C GLU A 48 31.23 20.39 45.06
N ARG A 49 32.47 20.80 44.73
CA ARG A 49 33.23 20.24 43.60
C ARG A 49 33.53 18.76 43.81
N GLU A 50 33.93 18.36 45.01
CA GLU A 50 34.18 16.95 45.34
C GLU A 50 32.90 16.10 45.23
N LYS A 51 31.75 16.60 45.70
CA LYS A 51 30.45 15.92 45.54
C LYS A 51 30.03 15.80 44.07
N VAL A 52 30.25 16.84 43.26
CA VAL A 52 29.95 16.79 41.82
C VAL A 52 30.85 15.76 41.13
N GLN A 53 32.14 15.70 41.47
CA GLN A 53 33.06 14.69 40.94
C GLN A 53 32.68 13.27 41.37
N GLU A 54 32.29 13.08 42.63
CA GLU A 54 31.85 11.77 43.13
C GLU A 54 30.54 11.31 42.46
N CYS A 55 29.56 12.21 42.27
CA CYS A 55 28.35 11.91 41.51
C CYS A 55 28.67 11.52 40.06
N LYS A 56 29.67 12.15 39.43
CA LYS A 56 30.13 11.80 38.08
C LYS A 56 30.75 10.40 38.06
N ARG A 57 31.64 10.10 39.02
CA ARG A 57 32.29 8.80 39.17
C ARG A 57 31.29 7.66 39.39
N ILE A 58 30.26 7.89 40.21
CA ILE A 58 29.18 6.91 40.45
C ILE A 58 28.41 6.63 39.15
N ARG A 59 28.03 7.67 38.39
CA ARG A 59 27.34 7.51 37.11
C ARG A 59 28.19 6.74 36.09
N GLU A 60 29.47 7.05 36.00
CA GLU A 60 30.41 6.34 35.11
C GLU A 60 30.55 4.86 35.50
N GLN A 61 30.69 4.58 36.80
CA GLN A 61 30.77 3.21 37.32
C GLN A 61 29.48 2.42 37.06
N GLU A 62 28.33 3.06 37.19
CA GLU A 62 27.02 2.46 36.92
C GLU A 62 26.82 2.19 35.42
N GLN A 63 27.23 3.11 34.55
CA GLN A 63 27.28 2.88 33.10
C GLN A 63 28.22 1.73 32.71
N HIS A 64 29.38 1.61 33.36
CA HIS A 64 30.30 0.51 33.12
C HIS A 64 29.69 -0.83 33.56
N ARG A 65 29.01 -0.88 34.71
CA ARG A 65 28.28 -2.08 35.15
C ARG A 65 27.18 -2.48 34.15
N HIS A 66 26.36 -1.53 33.71
CA HIS A 66 25.32 -1.81 32.71
C HIS A 66 25.91 -2.32 31.40
N THR A 67 27.02 -1.73 30.95
CA THR A 67 27.71 -2.17 29.73
C THR A 67 28.23 -3.60 29.89
N ALA A 68 28.87 -3.93 31.02
CA ALA A 68 29.40 -5.26 31.31
C ALA A 68 28.28 -6.33 31.38
N THR A 69 27.16 -6.05 32.04
CA THR A 69 26.02 -6.98 32.09
C THR A 69 25.43 -7.20 30.69
N LEU A 70 25.35 -6.16 29.87
CA LEU A 70 24.83 -6.25 28.51
C LEU A 70 25.75 -7.09 27.61
N THR A 71 27.08 -6.94 27.71
CA THR A 71 28.04 -7.78 26.98
C THR A 71 28.00 -9.23 27.48
N GLU A 72 27.89 -9.47 28.79
CA GLU A 72 27.76 -10.81 29.34
C GLU A 72 26.48 -11.51 28.85
N GLN A 73 25.33 -10.81 28.85
CA GLN A 73 24.08 -11.35 28.32
C GLN A 73 24.17 -11.65 26.83
N ARG A 74 24.79 -10.76 26.04
CA ARG A 74 25.04 -11.01 24.61
C ARG A 74 25.92 -12.24 24.38
N ALA A 75 26.96 -12.43 25.19
CA ALA A 75 27.82 -13.61 25.11
C ALA A 75 27.06 -14.89 25.46
N LYS A 76 26.25 -14.88 26.52
CA LYS A 76 25.41 -16.03 26.91
C LYS A 76 24.41 -16.42 25.82
N TRP A 77 23.70 -15.45 25.25
CA TRP A 77 22.76 -15.73 24.16
C TRP A 77 23.46 -16.25 22.90
N HIS A 78 24.66 -15.76 22.61
CA HIS A 78 25.45 -16.27 21.50
C HIS A 78 25.90 -17.73 21.76
N GLU A 79 26.35 -18.03 22.98
CA GLU A 79 26.73 -19.38 23.40
C GLU A 79 25.53 -20.35 23.36
N GLU A 80 24.38 -19.95 23.88
CA GLU A 80 23.13 -20.73 23.84
C GLU A 80 22.70 -20.99 22.39
N LYS A 81 22.70 -19.96 21.55
CA LYS A 81 22.42 -20.11 20.11
C LYS A 81 23.39 -21.08 19.43
N GLN A 82 24.68 -21.02 19.76
CA GLN A 82 25.66 -21.95 19.22
C GLN A 82 25.41 -23.39 19.70
N LYS A 83 25.06 -23.58 20.98
CA LYS A 83 24.70 -24.90 21.53
C LYS A 83 23.45 -25.47 20.86
N GLU A 84 22.41 -24.67 20.66
CA GLU A 84 21.19 -25.09 19.95
C GLU A 84 21.47 -25.44 18.49
N LEU A 85 22.27 -24.63 17.79
CA LEU A 85 22.68 -24.92 16.42
C LEU A 85 23.51 -26.22 16.34
N GLN A 86 24.39 -26.46 17.31
CA GLN A 86 25.17 -27.68 17.37
C GLN A 86 24.28 -28.91 17.65
N ALA A 87 23.34 -28.81 18.59
CA ALA A 87 22.38 -29.87 18.87
C ALA A 87 21.46 -30.16 17.66
N LEU A 88 21.05 -29.13 16.92
CA LEU A 88 20.28 -29.30 15.68
C LEU A 88 21.10 -30.03 14.61
N ARG A 89 22.38 -29.64 14.43
CA ARG A 89 23.30 -30.31 13.50
C ARG A 89 23.48 -31.78 13.87
N GLU A 90 23.73 -32.09 15.13
CA GLU A 90 23.89 -33.47 15.61
C GLU A 90 22.61 -34.29 15.40
N ASN A 91 21.43 -33.70 15.65
CA ASN A 91 20.15 -34.36 15.38
C ASN A 91 19.93 -34.65 13.89
N LEU A 92 20.27 -33.70 13.01
CA LEU A 92 20.18 -33.87 11.56
C LEU A 92 21.16 -34.94 11.05
N VAL A 93 22.39 -34.95 11.56
CA VAL A 93 23.39 -35.98 11.24
C VAL A 93 22.88 -37.35 11.67
N ARG A 94 22.38 -37.46 12.91
CA ARG A 94 21.82 -38.73 13.43
C ARG A 94 20.61 -39.20 12.62
N GLN A 95 19.72 -38.28 12.20
CA GLN A 95 18.60 -38.62 11.30
C GLN A 95 19.12 -39.10 9.95
N HIS A 96 20.11 -38.43 9.38
CA HIS A 96 20.70 -38.82 8.11
C HIS A 96 21.35 -40.21 8.18
N GLU A 97 22.13 -40.48 9.22
CA GLU A 97 22.73 -41.81 9.46
C GLU A 97 21.66 -42.88 9.66
N GLN A 98 20.56 -42.55 10.37
CA GLN A 98 19.44 -43.47 10.55
C GLN A 98 18.74 -43.79 9.21
N GLU A 99 18.51 -42.79 8.36
CA GLU A 99 17.93 -42.97 7.03
C GLU A 99 18.88 -43.72 6.08
N GLN A 100 20.18 -43.45 6.13
CA GLN A 100 21.18 -44.22 5.40
C GLN A 100 21.18 -45.69 5.82
N ALA A 101 21.14 -45.98 7.13
CA ALA A 101 21.09 -47.34 7.65
C ALA A 101 19.79 -48.06 7.25
N ARG A 102 18.64 -47.37 7.29
CA ARG A 102 17.36 -47.88 6.79
C ARG A 102 17.44 -48.21 5.30
N THR A 103 17.96 -47.29 4.50
CA THR A 103 18.10 -47.47 3.05
C THR A 103 19.06 -48.60 2.71
N ALA A 104 20.19 -48.71 3.41
CA ALA A 104 21.13 -49.82 3.26
C ALA A 104 20.46 -51.16 3.57
N LYS A 105 19.69 -51.25 4.67
CA LYS A 105 18.95 -52.46 5.03
C LYS A 105 17.91 -52.87 3.99
N ILE A 106 17.17 -51.91 3.43
CA ILE A 106 16.20 -52.16 2.35
C ILE A 106 16.93 -52.68 1.10
N LYS A 107 18.03 -52.04 0.72
CA LYS A 107 18.84 -52.46 -0.44
C LYS A 107 19.49 -53.82 -0.25
N ASP A 108 19.93 -54.15 0.96
CA ASP A 108 20.49 -55.47 1.28
C ASP A 108 19.42 -56.56 1.22
N GLN A 109 18.22 -56.27 1.72
CA GLN A 109 17.07 -57.18 1.61
C GLN A 109 16.68 -57.42 0.15
N GLU A 110 16.59 -56.37 -0.67
CA GLU A 110 16.27 -56.52 -2.10
C GLU A 110 17.39 -57.25 -2.86
N ASN A 111 18.66 -56.98 -2.54
CA ASN A 111 19.77 -57.75 -3.11
C ASN A 111 19.70 -59.23 -2.73
N GLN A 112 19.36 -59.57 -1.50
CA GLN A 112 19.16 -60.96 -1.07
C GLN A 112 17.99 -61.60 -1.83
N ARG A 113 16.89 -60.87 -2.00
CA ARG A 113 15.69 -61.30 -2.75
C ARG A 113 16.01 -61.58 -4.22
N LEU A 114 16.68 -60.64 -4.89
CA LEU A 114 17.10 -60.77 -6.29
C LEU A 114 18.11 -61.91 -6.48
N LYS A 115 19.05 -62.10 -5.55
CA LYS A 115 19.97 -63.25 -5.57
C LYS A 115 19.22 -64.57 -5.45
N ALA A 116 18.22 -64.66 -4.56
CA ALA A 116 17.39 -65.87 -4.42
C ALA A 116 16.57 -66.15 -5.69
N ALA A 117 15.98 -65.12 -6.30
CA ALA A 117 15.23 -65.24 -7.55
C ALA A 117 16.13 -65.67 -8.73
N LEU A 118 17.35 -65.13 -8.82
CA LEU A 118 18.34 -65.51 -9.82
C LEU A 118 18.80 -66.97 -9.66
N SER A 119 19.01 -67.43 -8.43
CA SER A 119 19.33 -68.84 -8.16
C SER A 119 18.18 -69.77 -8.59
N ALA A 120 16.94 -69.45 -8.24
CA ALA A 120 15.77 -70.23 -8.65
C ALA A 120 15.57 -70.28 -10.19
N MET A 121 15.90 -69.19 -10.88
CA MET A 121 15.92 -69.14 -12.35
C MET A 121 16.99 -70.06 -12.95
N ARG A 122 18.18 -70.14 -12.35
CA ARG A 122 19.27 -71.03 -12.79
C ARG A 122 18.93 -72.51 -12.61
N ASP A 123 18.13 -72.85 -11.61
CA ASP A 123 17.69 -74.23 -11.34
C ASP A 123 16.53 -74.70 -12.26
N GLY A 124 16.24 -73.96 -13.35
CA GLY A 124 15.26 -74.35 -14.37
C GLY A 124 13.81 -74.02 -14.04
N SER A 125 13.54 -73.26 -12.98
CA SER A 125 12.18 -72.93 -12.52
C SER A 125 11.67 -71.54 -12.96
N GLY A 126 12.26 -70.97 -14.01
CA GLY A 126 12.04 -69.57 -14.42
C GLY A 126 10.61 -69.15 -14.78
N GLU A 127 9.74 -70.07 -15.18
CA GLU A 127 8.31 -69.77 -15.40
C GLU A 127 7.55 -69.61 -14.08
N LYS A 128 7.80 -70.49 -13.10
CA LYS A 128 7.24 -70.36 -11.74
C LYS A 128 7.75 -69.10 -11.04
N VAL A 129 9.01 -68.72 -11.24
CA VAL A 129 9.59 -67.48 -10.70
C VAL A 129 8.94 -66.25 -11.33
N ARG A 130 8.70 -66.22 -12.65
CA ARG A 130 7.99 -65.10 -13.31
C ARG A 130 6.57 -64.92 -12.78
N THR A 131 5.82 -66.02 -12.63
CA THR A 131 4.46 -65.96 -12.07
C THR A 131 4.47 -65.51 -10.61
N ALA A 132 5.42 -66.01 -9.80
CA ALA A 132 5.57 -65.62 -8.40
C ALA A 132 5.91 -64.12 -8.25
N LEU A 133 6.86 -63.60 -9.02
CA LEU A 133 7.22 -62.17 -9.02
C LEU A 133 6.07 -61.27 -9.47
N THR A 134 5.26 -61.72 -10.44
CA THR A 134 4.09 -60.96 -10.91
C THR A 134 3.00 -60.91 -9.85
N LEU A 135 2.77 -62.01 -9.12
CA LEU A 135 1.84 -62.05 -8.00
C LEU A 135 2.34 -61.21 -6.83
N GLU A 136 3.62 -61.27 -6.53
CA GLU A 136 4.25 -60.49 -5.47
C GLU A 136 4.20 -58.98 -5.75
N ALA A 137 4.48 -58.54 -6.98
CA ALA A 137 4.35 -57.14 -7.38
C ALA A 137 2.90 -56.63 -7.26
N LYS A 138 1.91 -57.49 -7.57
CA LYS A 138 0.49 -57.17 -7.37
C LYS A 138 0.12 -57.08 -5.89
N GLU A 139 0.64 -57.98 -5.06
CA GLU A 139 0.43 -57.98 -3.61
C GLU A 139 1.17 -56.84 -2.90
N GLU A 140 2.35 -56.44 -3.36
CA GLU A 140 3.08 -55.26 -2.86
C GLU A 140 2.37 -53.96 -3.24
N ALA A 141 1.89 -53.83 -4.47
CA ALA A 141 1.07 -52.68 -4.87
C ALA A 141 -0.19 -52.58 -3.98
N ARG A 142 -0.90 -53.70 -3.74
CA ARG A 142 -2.04 -53.75 -2.83
C ARG A 142 -1.67 -53.35 -1.40
N ARG A 143 -0.60 -53.92 -0.84
CA ARG A 143 -0.12 -53.59 0.51
C ARG A 143 0.27 -52.11 0.64
N PHE A 144 0.91 -51.54 -0.38
CA PHE A 144 1.24 -50.10 -0.40
C PHE A 144 -0.02 -49.24 -0.37
N PHE A 145 -1.00 -49.53 -1.23
CA PHE A 145 -2.30 -48.84 -1.22
C PHE A 145 -3.04 -48.99 0.12
N ASP A 146 -3.03 -50.18 0.73
CA ASP A 146 -3.69 -50.42 2.01
C ASP A 146 -3.01 -49.66 3.17
N VAL A 147 -1.67 -49.61 3.21
CA VAL A 147 -0.92 -48.83 4.20
C VAL A 147 -1.21 -47.34 4.05
N GLU A 148 -1.19 -46.83 2.82
CA GLU A 148 -1.46 -45.41 2.55
C GLU A 148 -2.92 -45.04 2.86
N ARG A 149 -3.87 -45.93 2.54
CA ARG A 149 -5.27 -45.77 2.94
C ARG A 149 -5.42 -45.67 4.46
N VAL A 150 -4.74 -46.54 5.21
CA VAL A 150 -4.81 -46.53 6.69
C VAL A 150 -4.19 -45.25 7.26
N LYS A 151 -3.05 -44.79 6.72
CA LYS A 151 -2.43 -43.52 7.13
C LYS A 151 -3.35 -42.33 6.87
N LEU A 152 -3.93 -42.23 5.68
CA LEU A 152 -4.85 -41.14 5.33
C LEU A 152 -6.11 -41.17 6.20
N LEU A 153 -6.64 -42.36 6.53
CA LEU A 153 -7.76 -42.49 7.46
C LEU A 153 -7.39 -42.04 8.88
N GLN A 154 -6.18 -42.34 9.34
CA GLN A 154 -5.66 -41.88 10.62
C GLN A 154 -5.49 -40.36 10.64
N GLU A 155 -4.92 -39.77 9.59
CA GLU A 155 -4.77 -38.32 9.44
C GLU A 155 -6.13 -37.61 9.41
N ILE A 156 -7.12 -38.16 8.70
CA ILE A 156 -8.50 -37.64 8.73
C ILE A 156 -9.08 -37.70 10.14
N SER A 157 -8.81 -38.75 10.92
CA SER A 157 -9.26 -38.86 12.30
C SER A 157 -8.59 -37.82 13.21
N GLU A 158 -7.29 -37.62 13.07
CA GLU A 158 -6.53 -36.62 13.81
C GLU A 158 -6.99 -35.20 13.48
N LEU A 159 -7.20 -34.89 12.19
CA LEU A 159 -7.76 -33.62 11.73
C LEU A 159 -9.16 -33.36 12.27
N LYS A 160 -10.01 -34.40 12.39
CA LYS A 160 -11.33 -34.27 13.02
C LYS A 160 -11.21 -33.97 14.51
N GLN A 161 -10.24 -34.57 15.20
CA GLN A 161 -10.00 -34.35 16.62
C GLN A 161 -9.44 -32.95 16.89
N THR A 162 -8.47 -32.49 16.09
CA THR A 162 -7.93 -31.13 16.21
C THR A 162 -9.00 -30.08 15.91
N LYS A 163 -9.81 -30.29 14.86
CA LYS A 163 -10.97 -29.43 14.58
C LYS A 163 -11.92 -29.34 15.79
N LYS A 164 -12.24 -30.49 16.40
CA LYS A 164 -13.12 -30.51 17.58
C LYS A 164 -12.52 -29.70 18.75
N GLN A 165 -11.22 -29.85 19.00
CA GLN A 165 -10.52 -29.10 20.04
C GLN A 165 -10.50 -27.60 19.75
N THR A 166 -10.30 -27.19 18.49
CA THR A 166 -10.35 -25.77 18.11
C THR A 166 -11.75 -25.19 18.23
N ASP A 167 -12.78 -25.97 17.87
CA ASP A 167 -14.18 -25.56 18.03
C ASP A 167 -14.57 -25.38 19.51
N GLU A 168 -14.11 -26.28 20.39
CA GLU A 168 -14.30 -26.18 21.85
C GLU A 168 -13.57 -24.97 22.45
N ALA A 169 -12.34 -24.70 22.00
CA ALA A 169 -11.58 -23.53 22.41
C ALA A 169 -12.25 -22.22 21.97
N LEU A 170 -12.76 -22.17 20.73
CA LEU A 170 -13.51 -21.03 20.20
C LEU A 170 -14.79 -20.79 21.01
N SER A 171 -15.54 -21.85 21.33
CA SER A 171 -16.74 -21.74 22.17
C SER A 171 -16.43 -21.15 23.55
N THR A 172 -15.33 -21.60 24.17
CA THR A 172 -14.86 -21.08 25.47
C THR A 172 -14.48 -19.60 25.38
N MET A 173 -13.80 -19.20 24.30
CA MET A 173 -13.43 -17.80 24.06
C MET A 173 -14.67 -16.90 23.90
N ILE A 174 -15.66 -17.34 23.11
CA ILE A 174 -16.92 -16.62 22.92
C ILE A 174 -17.65 -16.44 24.25
N GLN A 175 -17.69 -17.46 25.11
CA GLN A 175 -18.31 -17.38 26.43
C GLN A 175 -17.56 -16.39 27.35
N ALA A 176 -16.23 -16.41 27.32
CA ALA A 176 -15.40 -15.47 28.08
C ALA A 176 -15.65 -14.02 27.63
N ASP A 177 -15.74 -13.76 26.33
CA ASP A 177 -16.01 -12.42 25.80
C ASP A 177 -17.43 -11.95 26.09
N LYS A 178 -18.42 -12.87 26.06
CA LYS A 178 -19.78 -12.57 26.51
C LYS A 178 -19.82 -12.14 27.98
N MET A 179 -19.03 -12.79 28.84
CA MET A 179 -18.91 -12.44 30.26
C MET A 179 -18.24 -11.07 30.44
N LYS A 180 -17.09 -10.83 29.79
CA LYS A 180 -16.41 -9.53 29.81
C LYS A 180 -17.30 -8.38 29.33
N ALA A 181 -18.08 -8.61 28.27
CA ALA A 181 -19.04 -7.63 27.78
C ALA A 181 -20.16 -7.36 28.81
N GLY A 182 -20.56 -8.37 29.58
CA GLY A 182 -21.44 -8.21 30.74
C GLY A 182 -20.82 -7.35 31.83
N ASP A 183 -19.58 -7.65 32.22
CA ASP A 183 -18.85 -6.92 33.25
C ASP A 183 -18.66 -5.44 32.87
N LEU A 184 -18.26 -5.17 31.62
CA LEU A 184 -18.12 -3.80 31.10
C LEU A 184 -19.43 -3.01 31.14
N ARG A 185 -20.57 -3.65 30.84
CA ARG A 185 -21.89 -3.00 30.98
C ARG A 185 -22.21 -2.68 32.44
N SER A 186 -21.87 -3.58 33.36
CA SER A 186 -22.09 -3.35 34.80
C SER A 186 -21.20 -2.24 35.36
N GLU A 187 -19.93 -2.19 34.98
CA GLU A 187 -19.00 -1.12 35.36
C GLU A 187 -19.45 0.23 34.77
N HIS A 188 -19.90 0.24 33.51
CA HIS A 188 -20.47 1.46 32.93
C HIS A 188 -21.68 1.96 33.72
N GLN A 189 -22.58 1.06 34.13
CA GLN A 189 -23.74 1.39 34.95
C GLN A 189 -23.32 1.99 36.31
N ILE A 190 -22.35 1.38 36.99
CA ILE A 190 -21.81 1.87 38.27
C ILE A 190 -21.18 3.26 38.10
N HIS A 191 -20.42 3.48 37.03
CA HIS A 191 -19.84 4.79 36.75
C HIS A 191 -20.90 5.85 36.46
N GLN A 192 -21.98 5.52 35.75
CA GLN A 192 -23.10 6.43 35.54
C GLN A 192 -23.77 6.83 36.86
N GLU A 193 -23.94 5.88 37.78
CA GLU A 193 -24.47 6.14 39.12
C GLU A 193 -23.52 7.03 39.94
N GLN A 194 -22.21 6.79 39.86
CA GLN A 194 -21.20 7.63 40.52
C GLN A 194 -21.18 9.06 39.97
N ILE A 195 -21.24 9.23 38.66
CA ILE A 195 -21.32 10.56 38.02
C ILE A 195 -22.59 11.28 38.50
N SER A 196 -23.72 10.58 38.53
CA SER A 196 -25.00 11.14 39.00
C SER A 196 -24.91 11.57 40.47
N LYS A 197 -24.24 10.77 41.30
CA LYS A 197 -23.99 11.09 42.71
C LYS A 197 -23.08 12.31 42.88
N ILE A 198 -21.96 12.37 42.16
CA ILE A 198 -21.03 13.52 42.21
C ILE A 198 -21.73 14.81 41.79
N LYS A 199 -22.55 14.76 40.73
CA LYS A 199 -23.36 15.91 40.29
C LYS A 199 -24.29 16.39 41.40
N TRP A 200 -25.02 15.46 42.02
CA TRP A 200 -25.95 15.77 43.10
C TRP A 200 -25.23 16.35 44.34
N ASP A 201 -24.10 15.76 44.74
CA ASP A 201 -23.29 16.26 45.85
C ASP A 201 -22.73 17.66 45.56
N SER A 202 -22.23 17.88 44.34
CA SER A 202 -21.70 19.19 43.92
C SER A 202 -22.80 20.26 43.88
N GLU A 203 -23.98 19.94 43.36
CA GLU A 203 -25.13 20.85 43.39
C GLU A 203 -25.55 21.21 44.81
N ARG A 204 -25.57 20.23 45.72
CA ARG A 204 -25.87 20.44 47.13
C ARG A 204 -24.85 21.39 47.76
N ASP A 205 -23.56 21.20 47.49
CA ASP A 205 -22.49 22.04 48.02
C ASP A 205 -22.52 23.46 47.45
N ILE A 206 -22.82 23.61 46.16
CA ILE A 206 -23.05 24.93 45.53
C ILE A 206 -24.19 25.66 46.23
N ARG A 207 -25.34 25.00 46.47
CA ARG A 207 -26.47 25.62 47.19
C ARG A 207 -26.06 26.07 48.59
N ARG A 208 -25.32 25.22 49.32
CA ARG A 208 -24.80 25.55 50.65
C ARG A 208 -23.87 26.78 50.64
N LEU A 209 -22.95 26.84 49.69
CA LEU A 209 -22.01 27.96 49.54
C LEU A 209 -22.74 29.25 49.14
N VAL A 210 -23.73 29.18 48.27
CA VAL A 210 -24.57 30.33 47.89
C VAL A 210 -25.31 30.89 49.11
N ASP A 211 -25.88 30.03 49.95
CA ASP A 211 -26.57 30.47 51.18
C ASP A 211 -25.60 31.09 52.19
N GLU A 212 -24.37 30.56 52.28
CA GLU A 212 -23.31 31.13 53.10
C GLU A 212 -22.89 32.52 52.60
N ILE A 213 -22.75 32.71 51.28
CA ILE A 213 -22.46 34.00 50.66
C ILE A 213 -23.56 35.01 50.99
N LYS A 214 -24.83 34.65 50.79
CA LYS A 214 -25.98 35.51 51.15
C LYS A 214 -26.00 35.86 52.63
N SER A 215 -25.58 34.95 53.50
CA SER A 215 -25.44 35.24 54.92
C SER A 215 -24.32 36.27 55.18
N LYS A 216 -23.17 36.11 54.53
CA LYS A 216 -22.04 37.05 54.67
C LYS A 216 -22.36 38.42 54.09
N GLU A 217 -23.05 38.51 52.96
CA GLU A 217 -23.53 39.77 52.37
C GLU A 217 -24.42 40.54 53.34
N ARG A 218 -25.34 39.85 54.03
CA ARG A 218 -26.17 40.48 55.08
C ARG A 218 -25.33 41.02 56.23
N THR A 219 -24.30 40.30 56.65
CA THR A 219 -23.37 40.76 57.69
C THR A 219 -22.56 41.97 57.22
N ILE A 220 -22.04 41.94 56.00
CA ILE A 220 -21.29 43.06 55.39
C ILE A 220 -22.19 44.30 55.35
N PHE A 221 -23.41 44.18 54.86
CA PHE A 221 -24.38 45.28 54.83
C PHE A 221 -24.65 45.88 56.22
N SER A 222 -24.75 45.04 57.26
CA SER A 222 -24.88 45.53 58.64
C SER A 222 -23.66 46.32 59.10
N LEU A 223 -22.45 45.81 58.80
CA LEU A 223 -21.19 46.46 59.16
C LEU A 223 -20.98 47.79 58.40
N GLU A 224 -21.36 47.84 57.12
CA GLU A 224 -21.32 49.06 56.31
C GLU A 224 -22.24 50.14 56.90
N LYS A 225 -23.45 49.77 57.30
CA LYS A 225 -24.38 50.68 57.97
C LYS A 225 -23.84 51.18 59.32
N GLU A 226 -23.22 50.31 60.11
CA GLU A 226 -22.56 50.69 61.37
C GLU A 226 -21.38 51.64 61.13
N LEU A 227 -20.59 51.38 60.07
CA LEU A 227 -19.47 52.23 59.67
C LEU A 227 -19.96 53.62 59.23
N GLU A 228 -21.03 53.69 58.43
CA GLU A 228 -21.62 54.95 57.99
C GLU A 228 -22.15 55.77 59.18
N ASN A 229 -22.81 55.11 60.15
CA ASN A 229 -23.21 55.75 61.40
C ASN A 229 -22.00 56.28 62.19
N ALA A 230 -20.91 55.51 62.27
CA ALA A 230 -19.69 55.92 62.96
C ALA A 230 -19.02 57.12 62.27
N ILE A 231 -18.97 57.14 60.93
CA ILE A 231 -18.49 58.29 60.14
C ILE A 231 -19.36 59.53 60.44
N GLY A 232 -20.68 59.38 60.45
CA GLY A 232 -21.60 60.48 60.76
C GLY A 232 -21.43 61.04 62.18
N LEU A 233 -21.16 60.19 63.17
CA LEU A 233 -20.82 60.63 64.53
C LEU A 233 -19.48 61.38 64.56
N LEU A 234 -18.47 60.88 63.84
CA LEU A 234 -17.14 61.49 63.78
C LEU A 234 -17.17 62.86 63.10
N GLN A 235 -17.96 63.03 62.03
CA GLN A 235 -18.17 64.33 61.38
C GLN A 235 -18.85 65.35 62.32
N LYS A 236 -19.83 64.92 63.13
CA LYS A 236 -20.45 65.80 64.14
C LYS A 236 -19.45 66.25 65.20
N LEU A 237 -18.60 65.33 65.68
CA LEU A 237 -17.54 65.67 66.63
C LEU A 237 -16.50 66.61 66.00
N GLN A 238 -16.16 66.41 64.72
CA GLN A 238 -15.27 67.29 63.98
C GLN A 238 -15.84 68.71 63.87
N MET A 239 -17.12 68.87 63.54
CA MET A 239 -17.77 70.18 63.51
C MET A 239 -17.82 70.85 64.89
N GLN A 240 -18.02 70.08 65.97
CA GLN A 240 -17.96 70.62 67.34
C GLN A 240 -16.54 71.08 67.69
N LYS A 241 -15.52 70.33 67.28
CA LYS A 241 -14.12 70.70 67.46
C LYS A 241 -13.80 71.99 66.70
N ASP A 242 -14.21 72.09 65.44
CA ASP A 242 -13.96 73.28 64.62
C ASP A 242 -14.68 74.52 65.20
N ALA A 243 -15.91 74.37 65.70
CA ALA A 243 -16.61 75.45 66.41
C ALA A 243 -15.92 75.87 67.73
N LEU A 244 -15.31 74.93 68.45
CA LEU A 244 -14.49 75.22 69.64
C LEU A 244 -13.18 75.93 69.26
N ASP A 245 -12.54 75.51 68.17
CA ASP A 245 -11.33 76.13 67.64
C ASP A 245 -11.60 77.59 67.20
N ASP A 246 -12.76 77.87 66.60
CA ASP A 246 -13.21 79.24 66.25
C ASP A 246 -13.46 80.11 67.50
N GLN A 247 -14.07 79.55 68.55
CA GLN A 247 -14.23 80.27 69.83
C GLN A 247 -12.86 80.57 70.48
N LEU A 248 -11.92 79.63 70.39
CA LEU A 248 -10.56 79.82 70.90
C LEU A 248 -9.78 80.87 70.09
N PHE A 249 -10.03 80.96 68.80
CA PHE A 249 -9.47 81.98 67.92
C PHE A 249 -9.97 83.40 68.30
N LEU A 250 -11.27 83.55 68.53
CA LEU A 250 -11.89 84.82 68.95
C LEU A 250 -11.38 85.31 70.32
N VAL A 251 -11.10 84.40 71.26
CA VAL A 251 -10.51 84.73 72.57
C VAL A 251 -9.06 85.21 72.42
N LYS A 252 -8.27 84.62 71.50
CA LYS A 252 -6.90 85.05 71.22
C LYS A 252 -6.82 86.41 70.54
N GLU A 253 -7.80 86.78 69.71
CA GLU A 253 -7.89 88.12 69.11
C GLU A 253 -8.22 89.21 70.14
N ALA A 254 -8.99 88.90 71.18
CA ALA A 254 -9.37 89.85 72.23
C ALA A 254 -8.19 90.28 73.16
N GLU A 255 -7.08 89.54 73.17
CA GLU A 255 -5.93 89.80 74.06
C GLU A 255 -4.81 90.67 73.41
N CYS A 256 -4.94 91.05 72.12
CA CYS A 256 -3.85 91.63 71.34
C CYS A 256 -3.96 93.14 71.01
N ASN A 257 -4.44 94.00 71.93
CA ASN A 257 -4.37 95.46 71.76
C ASN A 257 -4.12 96.20 73.09
N LEU A 258 -2.86 96.49 73.43
CA LEU A 258 -2.30 97.75 73.98
C LEU A 258 -0.77 97.57 74.15
N GLY A 259 0.05 98.41 73.49
CA GLY A 259 1.49 98.19 73.29
C GLY A 259 2.48 98.85 74.28
N SER A 260 3.72 98.30 74.30
CA SER A 260 5.09 98.90 74.38
C SER A 260 5.41 100.15 75.25
N PRO A 261 6.69 100.49 75.62
CA PRO A 261 8.01 99.82 75.42
C PRO A 261 9.08 99.93 76.57
N LYS A 262 10.18 99.17 76.43
CA LYS A 262 11.64 99.49 76.63
C LYS A 262 12.47 98.50 77.48
N ARG A 263 13.68 98.24 76.95
CA ARG A 263 14.81 97.44 77.45
C ARG A 263 15.28 97.85 78.85
N GLU A 264 15.68 96.87 79.67
CA GLU A 264 17.07 96.53 80.05
C GLU A 264 17.10 95.32 81.02
N ILE A 265 18.16 94.50 80.98
CA ILE A 265 18.43 93.37 81.89
C ILE A 265 19.58 93.83 82.82
N PRO A 266 19.59 93.50 84.14
CA PRO A 266 20.56 92.49 84.62
C PRO A 266 20.13 91.65 85.85
N GLY A 267 20.60 90.39 85.91
CA GLY A 267 21.11 89.82 87.18
C GLY A 267 20.32 88.72 87.92
N ARG A 268 20.56 87.46 87.54
CA ARG A 268 20.95 86.28 88.36
C ARG A 268 20.63 86.22 89.87
N ALA A 269 20.02 85.11 90.33
CA ALA A 269 20.63 84.04 91.17
C ALA A 269 19.58 83.27 92.02
N GLY A 270 19.73 81.95 92.13
CA GLY A 270 19.07 81.16 93.20
C GLY A 270 18.73 79.72 92.83
N ASP A 271 19.68 78.83 93.04
CA ASP A 271 19.63 77.36 92.96
C ASP A 271 18.93 76.77 94.21
N GLY A 272 18.37 75.56 94.15
CA GLY A 272 17.87 74.87 95.36
C GLY A 272 16.81 73.77 95.19
N ALA A 273 17.31 72.54 95.16
CA ALA A 273 16.68 71.22 95.15
C ALA A 273 15.60 70.87 96.21
N GLU A 274 14.67 70.00 95.76
CA GLU A 274 14.17 68.74 96.36
C GLU A 274 12.86 68.61 97.19
N HIS A 275 12.06 67.65 96.69
CA HIS A 275 11.20 66.64 97.35
C HIS A 275 9.81 66.98 97.94
N CYS A 276 8.73 66.53 97.26
CA CYS A 276 7.86 65.39 97.69
C CYS A 276 6.66 65.10 96.73
N GLY A 277 6.65 63.90 96.11
CA GLY A 277 5.48 62.98 96.01
C GLY A 277 4.47 63.00 94.83
N SER A 278 4.67 62.12 93.82
CA SER A 278 3.66 61.25 93.11
C SER A 278 2.43 61.83 92.35
N PRO A 279 1.68 61.08 91.50
CA PRO A 279 2.04 60.24 90.34
C PRO A 279 1.14 60.58 89.12
N VAL A 280 1.55 61.48 88.21
CA VAL A 280 0.71 61.81 87.02
C VAL A 280 1.48 61.81 85.69
N ARG A 281 2.81 61.88 85.70
CA ARG A 281 3.61 61.83 84.45
C ARG A 281 3.97 60.42 83.96
N HIS A 282 3.91 59.40 84.82
CA HIS A 282 4.09 58.00 84.38
C HIS A 282 2.85 57.46 83.64
N ARG A 283 1.63 57.85 84.03
CA ARG A 283 0.39 57.25 83.48
C ARG A 283 0.11 57.58 82.01
N LYS A 284 0.55 58.74 81.51
CA LYS A 284 0.36 59.14 80.10
C LYS A 284 1.44 58.59 79.15
N ALA A 285 2.67 58.42 79.63
CA ALA A 285 3.73 57.74 78.87
C ALA A 285 3.52 56.22 78.86
N GLU A 286 3.15 55.63 80.00
CA GLU A 286 2.78 54.21 80.10
C GLU A 286 1.52 53.87 79.30
N GLY A 287 0.49 54.72 79.28
CA GLY A 287 -0.73 54.48 78.51
C GLY A 287 -0.51 54.49 76.98
N ASN A 288 0.37 55.35 76.46
CA ASN A 288 0.72 55.34 75.04
C ASN A 288 1.64 54.17 74.68
N LEU A 289 2.61 53.85 75.54
CA LEU A 289 3.44 52.63 75.38
C LEU A 289 2.59 51.35 75.47
N GLU A 290 1.58 51.30 76.33
CA GLU A 290 0.68 50.15 76.47
C GLU A 290 -0.26 50.04 75.27
N MET A 291 -0.77 51.15 74.73
CA MET A 291 -1.55 51.15 73.48
C MET A 291 -0.71 50.73 72.27
N ASP A 292 0.50 51.26 72.12
CA ASP A 292 1.41 50.89 71.03
C ASP A 292 1.89 49.44 71.17
N MET A 293 2.13 48.97 72.39
CA MET A 293 2.44 47.57 72.68
C MET A 293 1.25 46.64 72.37
N ARG A 294 0.01 47.05 72.65
CA ARG A 294 -1.22 46.30 72.26
C ARG A 294 -1.46 46.35 70.75
N ARG A 295 -1.10 47.43 70.06
CA ARG A 295 -1.17 47.53 68.59
C ARG A 295 -0.12 46.66 67.93
N ASN A 296 1.10 46.66 68.45
CA ASN A 296 2.18 45.81 67.98
C ASN A 296 1.92 44.33 68.30
N GLN A 297 1.32 44.00 69.45
CA GLN A 297 0.88 42.63 69.75
C GLN A 297 -0.20 42.14 68.79
N ARG A 298 -1.19 42.96 68.44
CA ARG A 298 -2.18 42.62 67.41
C ARG A 298 -1.53 42.42 66.04
N ARG A 299 -0.63 43.33 65.63
CA ARG A 299 0.11 43.19 64.38
C ARG A 299 0.99 41.93 64.35
N MET A 300 1.65 41.59 65.47
CA MET A 300 2.40 40.33 65.58
C MET A 300 1.49 39.11 65.52
N ALA A 301 0.30 39.15 66.13
CA ALA A 301 -0.67 38.07 66.06
C ALA A 301 -1.21 37.87 64.63
N ASP A 302 -1.50 38.95 63.92
CA ASP A 302 -1.96 38.93 62.52
C ASP A 302 -0.87 38.41 61.58
N LEU A 303 0.38 38.85 61.78
CA LEU A 303 1.54 38.32 61.05
C LEU A 303 1.76 36.84 61.36
N ASN A 304 1.69 36.41 62.62
CA ASN A 304 1.82 35.00 62.99
C ASN A 304 0.67 34.11 62.47
N SER A 305 -0.54 34.66 62.33
CA SER A 305 -1.66 33.99 61.68
C SER A 305 -1.40 33.85 60.17
N THR A 306 -0.84 34.89 59.53
CA THR A 306 -0.50 34.86 58.11
C THR A 306 0.65 33.90 57.83
N ILE A 307 1.68 33.89 58.67
CA ILE A 307 2.78 32.93 58.61
C ILE A 307 2.26 31.50 58.69
N ARG A 308 1.38 31.19 59.65
CA ARG A 308 0.77 29.85 59.75
C ARG A 308 -0.03 29.44 58.51
N LYS A 309 -0.84 30.35 57.95
CA LYS A 309 -1.57 30.08 56.70
C LYS A 309 -0.63 29.84 55.51
N LEU A 310 0.49 30.54 55.46
CA LEU A 310 1.53 30.35 54.44
C LEU A 310 2.29 29.04 54.65
N GLU A 311 2.58 28.66 55.90
CA GLU A 311 3.18 27.37 56.26
C GLU A 311 2.26 26.20 55.85
N ASP A 312 0.97 26.27 56.17
CA ASP A 312 -0.03 25.26 55.79
C ASP A 312 -0.13 25.14 54.25
N ARG A 313 -0.16 26.27 53.54
CA ARG A 313 -0.16 26.28 52.08
C ARG A 313 1.13 25.72 51.50
N ASN A 314 2.28 26.00 52.13
CA ASN A 314 3.56 25.47 51.69
C ASN A 314 3.65 23.95 51.91
N SER A 315 3.10 23.42 53.01
CA SER A 315 2.97 21.98 53.24
C SER A 315 2.12 21.30 52.15
N LEU A 316 0.97 21.88 51.79
CA LEU A 316 0.13 21.34 50.71
C LEU A 316 0.86 21.33 49.35
N LEU A 317 1.59 22.39 49.03
CA LEU A 317 2.39 22.46 47.79
C LEU A 317 3.52 21.42 47.77
N VAL A 318 4.13 21.13 48.92
CA VAL A 318 5.14 20.07 49.04
C VAL A 318 4.52 18.69 48.81
N ASP A 319 3.31 18.45 49.33
CA ASP A 319 2.59 17.20 49.12
C ASP A 319 2.17 17.03 47.65
N GLU A 320 1.63 18.07 47.01
CA GLU A 320 1.30 18.08 45.58
C GLU A 320 2.55 17.83 44.71
N ARG A 321 3.67 18.48 45.03
CA ARG A 321 4.95 18.28 44.34
C ARG A 321 5.44 16.83 44.47
N ASN A 322 5.28 16.22 45.64
CA ASN A 322 5.68 14.83 45.87
C ASN A 322 4.78 13.84 45.13
N GLU A 323 3.47 14.10 45.06
CA GLU A 323 2.52 13.27 44.31
C GLU A 323 2.75 13.39 42.80
N LEU A 324 3.06 14.59 42.29
CA LEU A 324 3.46 14.77 40.89
C LEU A 324 4.75 14.01 40.56
N LEU A 325 5.75 14.04 41.45
CA LEU A 325 6.98 13.27 41.29
C LEU A 325 6.73 11.76 41.27
N LYS A 326 5.78 11.28 42.06
CA LYS A 326 5.36 9.88 42.07
C LYS A 326 4.72 9.49 40.74
N ARG A 327 3.80 10.31 40.21
CA ARG A 327 3.18 10.08 38.88
C ARG A 327 4.19 10.11 37.75
N VAL A 328 5.18 11.01 37.80
CA VAL A 328 6.27 11.04 36.81
C VAL A 328 7.05 9.73 36.83
N ARG A 329 7.45 9.24 38.02
CA ARG A 329 8.16 7.96 38.16
C ARG A 329 7.33 6.76 37.70
N GLU A 330 6.02 6.77 37.95
CA GLU A 330 5.10 5.73 37.50
C GLU A 330 4.94 5.74 35.97
N SER A 331 4.83 6.92 35.35
CA SER A 331 4.82 7.10 33.90
C SER A 331 6.14 6.64 33.26
N GLU A 332 7.29 7.02 33.83
CA GLU A 332 8.61 6.54 33.38
C GLU A 332 8.72 5.01 33.47
N LYS A 333 8.17 4.40 34.54
CA LYS A 333 8.14 2.94 34.72
C LYS A 333 7.27 2.25 33.65
N GLN A 334 6.18 2.88 33.22
CA GLN A 334 5.31 2.36 32.15
C GLN A 334 5.93 2.54 30.76
N CYS A 335 6.67 3.63 30.52
CA CYS A 335 7.36 3.89 29.25
C CYS A 335 8.59 2.99 29.03
N LYS A 336 9.28 2.56 30.10
CA LYS A 336 10.48 1.73 30.03
C LYS A 336 10.32 0.42 29.22
N PRO A 337 9.30 -0.44 29.45
CA PRO A 337 9.11 -1.65 28.66
C PRO A 337 8.76 -1.36 27.19
N MET A 338 8.10 -0.22 26.90
CA MET A 338 7.81 0.20 25.53
C MET A 338 9.09 0.62 24.79
N LEU A 339 9.99 1.34 25.46
CA LEU A 339 11.32 1.69 24.91
C LEU A 339 12.20 0.45 24.72
N GLU A 340 12.15 -0.52 25.64
CA GLU A 340 12.84 -1.81 25.48
C GLU A 340 12.27 -2.61 24.31
N LYS A 341 10.94 -2.67 24.15
CA LYS A 341 10.29 -3.30 23.00
C LYS A 341 10.67 -2.62 21.68
N ASN A 342 10.73 -1.28 21.66
CA ASN A 342 11.16 -0.52 20.48
C ASN A 342 12.63 -0.81 20.12
N LYS A 343 13.53 -0.89 21.11
CA LYS A 343 14.93 -1.31 20.88
C LYS A 343 15.05 -2.73 20.33
N VAL A 344 14.24 -3.67 20.83
CA VAL A 344 14.22 -5.05 20.31
C VAL A 344 13.70 -5.10 18.88
N LEU A 345 12.65 -4.32 18.57
CA LEU A 345 12.12 -4.21 17.21
C LEU A 345 13.12 -3.59 16.24
N ASN A 346 13.82 -2.52 16.64
CA ASN A 346 14.89 -1.94 15.81
C ASN A 346 16.00 -2.94 15.53
N LYS A 347 16.45 -3.69 16.54
CA LYS A 347 17.45 -4.76 16.33
C LYS A 347 16.94 -5.83 15.36
N ARG A 348 15.65 -6.18 15.44
CA ARG A 348 15.03 -7.14 14.51
C ARG A 348 14.94 -6.59 13.09
N ASN A 349 14.67 -5.29 12.93
CA ASN A 349 14.72 -4.61 11.63
C ASN A 349 16.14 -4.58 11.05
N ASP A 350 17.16 -4.36 11.89
CA ASP A 350 18.56 -4.42 11.46
C ASP A 350 18.94 -5.84 11.02
N ASP A 351 18.54 -6.87 11.77
CA ASP A 351 18.78 -8.29 11.44
C ASP A 351 18.07 -8.71 10.14
N LEU A 352 16.85 -8.21 9.92
CA LEU A 352 16.09 -8.43 8.68
C LEU A 352 16.73 -7.70 7.51
N SER A 353 17.15 -6.45 7.69
CA SER A 353 17.86 -5.66 6.67
C SER A 353 19.17 -6.34 6.25
N GLN A 354 19.95 -6.83 7.21
CA GLN A 354 21.16 -7.61 6.91
C GLN A 354 20.86 -8.93 6.21
N THR A 355 19.71 -9.56 6.51
CA THR A 355 19.30 -10.81 5.85
C THR A 355 18.83 -10.56 4.44
N LEU A 356 18.08 -9.48 4.21
CA LEU A 356 17.73 -9.00 2.88
C LEU A 356 18.98 -8.71 2.07
N GLN A 357 19.93 -7.94 2.61
CA GLN A 357 21.20 -7.65 1.94
C GLN A 357 21.96 -8.93 1.57
N ARG A 358 22.05 -9.91 2.48
CA ARG A 358 22.67 -11.22 2.20
C ARG A 358 21.94 -11.99 1.09
N MET A 359 20.60 -11.92 1.04
CA MET A 359 19.81 -12.57 -0.01
C MET A 359 19.95 -11.83 -1.35
N GLU A 360 20.01 -10.50 -1.34
CA GLU A 360 20.30 -9.69 -2.52
C GLU A 360 21.71 -9.96 -3.07
N GLU A 361 22.71 -10.10 -2.20
CA GLU A 361 24.07 -10.49 -2.58
C GLU A 361 24.10 -11.91 -3.16
N LYS A 362 23.35 -12.86 -2.59
CA LYS A 362 23.16 -14.20 -3.17
C LYS A 362 22.45 -14.15 -4.52
N LEU A 363 21.41 -13.34 -4.67
CA LEU A 363 20.71 -13.16 -5.94
C LEU A 363 21.62 -12.51 -6.98
N LYS A 364 22.43 -11.52 -6.62
CA LYS A 364 23.47 -10.96 -7.49
C LYS A 364 24.51 -12.00 -7.88
N GLY A 365 24.92 -12.86 -6.94
CA GLY A 365 25.80 -13.99 -7.18
C GLY A 365 25.21 -15.00 -8.16
N LEU A 366 23.98 -15.45 -7.93
CA LEU A 366 23.25 -16.36 -8.80
C LEU A 366 22.90 -15.74 -10.16
N ALA A 367 22.65 -14.43 -10.22
CA ALA A 367 22.43 -13.71 -11.47
C ALA A 367 23.73 -13.60 -12.28
N LYS A 368 24.86 -13.34 -11.61
CA LYS A 368 26.18 -13.35 -12.22
C LYS A 368 26.56 -14.76 -12.68
N GLU A 369 26.33 -15.78 -11.87
CA GLU A 369 26.54 -17.19 -12.22
C GLU A 369 25.63 -17.61 -13.37
N ASN A 370 24.36 -17.16 -13.40
CA ASN A 370 23.46 -17.37 -14.54
C ASN A 370 23.94 -16.65 -15.80
N LEU A 371 24.48 -15.44 -15.68
CA LEU A 371 25.09 -14.73 -16.80
C LEU A 371 26.34 -15.44 -17.29
N GLU A 372 27.23 -15.88 -16.39
CA GLU A 372 28.40 -16.67 -16.73
C GLU A 372 28.03 -18.04 -17.30
N MET A 373 26.96 -18.68 -16.82
CA MET A 373 26.42 -19.92 -17.40
C MET A 373 25.81 -19.66 -18.77
N LYS A 374 25.06 -18.58 -18.97
CA LYS A 374 24.53 -18.17 -20.28
C LYS A 374 25.65 -17.82 -21.25
N GLU A 375 26.71 -17.16 -20.78
CA GLU A 375 27.88 -16.82 -21.57
C GLU A 375 28.73 -18.05 -21.85
N LYS A 376 28.86 -19.02 -20.92
CA LYS A 376 29.45 -20.34 -21.16
C LYS A 376 28.61 -21.18 -22.12
N ILE A 377 27.27 -21.13 -22.05
CA ILE A 377 26.35 -21.79 -22.98
C ILE A 377 26.35 -21.10 -24.35
N SER A 378 26.61 -19.79 -24.41
CA SER A 378 26.65 -18.98 -25.64
C SER A 378 28.03 -18.96 -26.30
N SER A 379 29.12 -19.09 -25.53
CA SER A 379 30.49 -19.22 -26.01
C SER A 379 30.85 -20.67 -26.34
N HIS A 380 30.07 -21.63 -25.85
CA HIS A 380 30.01 -22.96 -26.42
C HIS A 380 29.20 -22.90 -27.72
N LEU A 381 29.86 -23.13 -28.87
CA LEU A 381 29.16 -23.38 -30.13
C LEU A 381 28.00 -24.37 -29.91
N PRO A 382 26.82 -24.18 -30.53
CA PRO A 382 25.55 -24.63 -29.98
C PRO A 382 25.51 -26.13 -29.69
N LEU A 383 25.57 -26.49 -28.40
CA LEU A 383 25.38 -27.85 -27.89
C LEU A 383 23.91 -28.30 -27.89
N LYS A 384 23.02 -27.63 -28.62
CA LYS A 384 21.67 -28.14 -28.94
C LYS A 384 21.69 -29.35 -29.90
N LYS A 385 22.87 -29.91 -30.23
CA LYS A 385 23.05 -31.06 -31.13
C LYS A 385 23.69 -32.30 -30.49
N ALA A 386 23.95 -32.33 -29.17
CA ALA A 386 24.73 -33.41 -28.56
C ALA A 386 24.07 -34.18 -27.40
N ASN A 387 23.15 -33.63 -26.59
CA ASN A 387 22.61 -34.35 -25.41
C ASN A 387 21.08 -34.51 -25.36
N CYS A 388 20.36 -34.27 -26.47
CA CYS A 388 19.02 -34.85 -26.70
C CYS A 388 19.10 -36.11 -27.58
N LYS A 389 20.24 -36.82 -27.52
CA LYS A 389 20.54 -38.02 -28.29
C LYS A 389 20.59 -39.21 -27.34
N SER A 390 19.46 -39.82 -27.03
CA SER A 390 19.48 -41.13 -26.34
C SER A 390 18.21 -41.97 -26.43
N LEU A 391 17.09 -41.48 -26.99
CA LEU A 391 15.94 -42.36 -27.25
C LEU A 391 15.30 -42.14 -28.64
N ASN A 392 15.14 -40.89 -29.10
CA ASN A 392 14.60 -40.64 -30.44
C ASN A 392 15.61 -40.81 -31.59
N ASP A 393 16.92 -40.78 -31.30
CA ASP A 393 17.96 -40.93 -32.33
C ASP A 393 18.17 -42.38 -32.79
N LEU A 394 17.72 -43.38 -32.00
CA LEU A 394 17.78 -44.79 -32.43
C LEU A 394 16.62 -45.14 -33.36
N ASP A 395 15.43 -44.63 -33.07
CA ASP A 395 14.24 -44.80 -33.93
C ASP A 395 14.43 -44.06 -35.25
N GLN A 396 14.85 -42.80 -35.21
CA GLN A 396 15.06 -42.03 -36.44
C GLN A 396 16.26 -42.52 -37.26
N ALA A 397 17.34 -43.02 -36.63
CA ALA A 397 18.46 -43.61 -37.37
C ALA A 397 18.14 -44.99 -37.94
N HIS A 398 17.24 -45.74 -37.30
CA HIS A 398 16.69 -46.99 -37.86
C HIS A 398 15.81 -46.68 -39.06
N ASP A 399 14.89 -45.73 -38.93
CA ASP A 399 14.01 -45.29 -40.02
C ASP A 399 14.81 -44.68 -41.18
N ASP A 400 15.85 -43.88 -40.91
CA ASP A 400 16.70 -43.31 -41.95
C ASP A 400 17.56 -44.37 -42.66
N GLN A 401 18.02 -45.42 -41.95
CA GLN A 401 18.70 -46.57 -42.56
C GLN A 401 17.74 -47.43 -43.39
N GLU A 402 16.51 -47.63 -42.93
CA GLU A 402 15.46 -48.36 -43.66
C GLU A 402 15.04 -47.59 -44.92
N ILE A 403 14.94 -46.26 -44.83
CA ILE A 403 14.68 -45.37 -45.97
C ILE A 403 15.84 -45.40 -46.98
N GLU A 404 17.10 -45.36 -46.54
CA GLU A 404 18.26 -45.48 -47.44
C GLU A 404 18.36 -46.86 -48.08
N PHE A 405 18.05 -47.93 -47.35
CA PHE A 405 17.97 -49.28 -47.89
C PHE A 405 16.85 -49.41 -48.95
N LEU A 406 15.67 -48.85 -48.69
CA LEU A 406 14.56 -48.80 -49.64
C LEU A 406 14.88 -47.95 -50.86
N LYS A 407 15.55 -46.80 -50.71
CA LYS A 407 16.03 -45.99 -51.84
C LYS A 407 17.04 -46.75 -52.69
N LEU A 408 17.96 -47.48 -52.07
CA LEU A 408 18.95 -48.29 -52.78
C LEU A 408 18.26 -49.45 -53.53
N GLN A 409 17.26 -50.08 -52.92
CA GLN A 409 16.45 -51.12 -53.57
C GLN A 409 15.63 -50.56 -54.74
N VAL A 410 15.08 -49.35 -54.61
CA VAL A 410 14.38 -48.65 -55.70
C VAL A 410 15.36 -48.29 -56.83
N LEU A 411 16.56 -47.83 -56.51
CA LEU A 411 17.61 -47.56 -57.51
C LEU A 411 18.06 -48.83 -58.23
N GLU A 412 18.20 -49.94 -57.50
CA GLU A 412 18.55 -51.24 -58.06
C GLU A 412 17.42 -51.78 -58.96
N GLN A 413 16.17 -51.69 -58.51
CA GLN A 413 15.00 -52.00 -59.34
C GLN A 413 14.91 -51.10 -60.57
N GLN A 414 15.20 -49.80 -60.44
CA GLN A 414 15.22 -48.86 -61.57
C GLN A 414 16.34 -49.20 -62.55
N SER A 415 17.53 -49.57 -62.07
CA SER A 415 18.62 -50.06 -62.94
C SER A 415 18.22 -51.34 -63.67
N MET A 416 17.53 -52.26 -63.01
CA MET A 416 17.01 -53.49 -63.61
C MET A 416 15.94 -53.18 -64.67
N ILE A 417 15.03 -52.24 -64.39
CA ILE A 417 14.05 -51.75 -65.34
C ILE A 417 14.74 -51.10 -66.54
N ASP A 418 15.78 -50.31 -66.33
CA ASP A 418 16.53 -49.65 -67.41
C ASP A 418 17.31 -50.68 -68.25
N GLU A 419 17.88 -51.72 -67.65
CA GLU A 419 18.50 -52.85 -68.37
C GLU A 419 17.48 -53.62 -69.20
N LEU A 420 16.34 -53.98 -68.62
CA LEU A 420 15.25 -54.65 -69.33
C LEU A 420 14.67 -53.77 -70.43
N THR A 421 14.59 -52.45 -70.21
CA THR A 421 14.16 -51.47 -71.21
C THR A 421 15.16 -51.35 -72.34
N ARG A 422 16.47 -51.31 -72.04
CA ARG A 422 17.54 -51.36 -73.05
C ARG A 422 17.53 -52.66 -73.83
N ASP A 423 17.26 -53.80 -73.19
CA ASP A 423 17.18 -55.10 -73.88
C ASP A 423 15.91 -55.21 -74.74
N ARG A 424 14.78 -54.67 -74.30
CA ARG A 424 13.58 -54.46 -75.12
C ARG A 424 13.89 -53.54 -76.31
N GLU A 425 14.63 -52.46 -76.12
CA GLU A 425 15.05 -51.58 -77.21
C GLU A 425 16.03 -52.27 -78.18
N LYS A 426 16.96 -53.09 -77.70
CA LYS A 426 17.83 -53.93 -78.55
C LYS A 426 17.01 -54.96 -79.33
N LEU A 427 16.00 -55.56 -78.71
CA LEU A 427 15.04 -56.46 -79.36
C LEU A 427 14.19 -55.71 -80.41
N LEU A 428 13.74 -54.48 -80.12
CA LEU A 428 13.03 -53.62 -81.07
C LEU A 428 13.93 -53.15 -82.22
N ARG A 429 15.22 -52.87 -81.96
CA ARG A 429 16.23 -52.57 -82.99
C ARG A 429 16.56 -53.80 -83.84
N LYS A 430 16.60 -55.00 -83.27
CA LYS A 430 16.71 -56.28 -84.01
C LYS A 430 15.45 -56.58 -84.84
N LYS A 431 14.26 -56.19 -84.36
CA LYS A 431 12.99 -56.30 -85.10
C LYS A 431 12.82 -55.24 -86.21
N ARG A 432 13.58 -54.14 -86.17
CA ARG A 432 13.56 -53.05 -87.18
C ARG A 432 14.55 -53.21 -88.35
N HIS A 433 15.34 -54.28 -88.42
CA HIS A 433 16.28 -54.52 -89.53
C HIS A 433 15.71 -55.31 -90.73
N LYS A 434 14.38 -55.36 -90.89
CA LYS A 434 13.77 -55.90 -92.12
C LYS A 434 12.72 -54.94 -92.69
N ARG A 435 13.21 -53.84 -93.28
CA ARG A 435 12.83 -53.28 -94.61
C ARG A 435 13.20 -51.80 -94.71
N SER A 436 14.22 -51.56 -95.52
CA SER A 436 14.52 -50.29 -96.17
C SER A 436 13.74 -50.21 -97.47
N ASN A 437 13.06 -49.09 -97.75
CA ASN A 437 13.39 -48.21 -98.87
C ASN A 437 12.52 -46.93 -98.86
N ARG A 438 13.23 -45.81 -98.96
CA ARG A 438 12.83 -44.39 -99.17
C ARG A 438 12.13 -44.18 -100.53
N PRO A 439 11.72 -42.95 -100.98
CA PRO A 439 11.94 -41.59 -100.40
C PRO A 439 10.81 -40.51 -100.53
N ILE A 440 11.08 -39.31 -99.96
CA ILE A 440 10.72 -37.92 -100.44
C ILE A 440 9.28 -37.40 -100.16
N LYS A 441 8.95 -36.17 -99.74
CA LYS A 441 9.56 -34.88 -99.26
C LYS A 441 8.41 -34.13 -98.53
N ARG A 442 8.60 -33.55 -97.33
CA ARG A 442 8.59 -32.08 -96.98
C ARG A 442 7.86 -31.18 -98.01
N HIS A 443 7.09 -30.13 -97.71
CA HIS A 443 7.05 -29.09 -96.66
C HIS A 443 5.92 -28.10 -97.13
N ILE A 444 5.08 -27.41 -96.34
CA ILE A 444 5.24 -26.05 -95.73
C ILE A 444 3.79 -25.59 -95.35
N VAL A 445 3.48 -25.26 -94.09
CA VAL A 445 3.25 -23.90 -93.50
C VAL A 445 2.12 -23.11 -94.22
N VAL A 446 1.08 -22.58 -93.57
CA VAL A 446 1.03 -21.32 -92.79
C VAL A 446 -0.35 -21.32 -92.06
N ASP A 447 -0.41 -21.29 -90.73
CA ASP A 447 -0.35 -20.12 -89.82
C ASP A 447 -1.57 -19.20 -89.98
N THR A 448 -2.45 -19.09 -88.99
CA THR A 448 -2.68 -17.92 -88.10
C THR A 448 -4.21 -17.89 -87.85
N PHE A 449 -4.84 -17.40 -86.79
CA PHE A 449 -4.53 -16.61 -85.60
C PHE A 449 -5.82 -16.71 -84.72
N PHE A 450 -5.78 -16.92 -83.40
CA PHE A 450 -5.99 -15.86 -82.38
C PHE A 450 -6.87 -14.70 -82.87
N GLY A 451 -8.09 -14.46 -82.37
CA GLY A 451 -8.46 -14.22 -80.97
C GLY A 451 -8.87 -12.74 -80.80
N TYR A 452 -9.83 -12.49 -79.90
CA TYR A 452 -10.41 -11.24 -79.38
C TYR A 452 -11.72 -10.74 -80.03
N ASP A 453 -12.85 -10.60 -79.30
CA ASP A 453 -13.19 -9.57 -78.26
C ASP A 453 -13.26 -8.15 -78.88
N GLU A 454 -14.21 -7.25 -78.62
CA GLU A 454 -15.19 -7.07 -77.55
C GLU A 454 -16.31 -6.11 -78.02
N GLU A 455 -17.44 -6.14 -77.30
CA GLU A 455 -18.41 -5.07 -76.98
C GLU A 455 -19.11 -4.25 -78.09
N SER A 456 -20.46 -4.20 -78.04
CA SER A 456 -21.20 -3.13 -77.33
C SER A 456 -22.69 -2.99 -77.74
N MET A 457 -23.57 -2.99 -76.72
CA MET A 457 -24.85 -2.27 -76.54
C MET A 457 -26.04 -2.30 -77.54
N ASP A 458 -27.11 -2.95 -77.05
CA ASP A 458 -28.50 -2.50 -76.78
C ASP A 458 -29.56 -2.12 -77.85
N SER A 459 -30.68 -2.87 -77.74
CA SER A 459 -32.14 -2.54 -77.86
C SER A 459 -32.70 -2.14 -79.25
N GLU A 460 -33.90 -2.55 -79.70
CA GLU A 460 -35.23 -2.01 -79.31
C GLU A 460 -36.41 -2.68 -80.09
N THR A 461 -37.61 -2.79 -79.50
CA THR A 461 -38.95 -2.41 -80.05
C THR A 461 -40.06 -2.86 -79.06
N SER A 462 -40.89 -2.04 -78.43
CA SER A 462 -41.31 -0.63 -78.61
C SER A 462 -40.13 0.35 -78.76
N SER A 463 -39.92 1.01 -79.91
CA SER A 463 -40.88 1.34 -80.98
C SER A 463 -40.27 1.35 -82.39
N VAL A 464 -41.08 0.89 -83.36
CA VAL A 464 -41.12 1.24 -84.80
C VAL A 464 -40.22 0.47 -85.80
N ALA A 465 -40.90 -0.36 -86.62
CA ALA A 465 -40.68 -0.58 -88.07
C ALA A 465 -39.34 -1.26 -88.48
N SER A 466 -39.15 -1.96 -89.58
CA SER A 466 -39.90 -2.32 -90.78
C SER A 466 -38.88 -3.09 -91.64
N PHE A 467 -39.31 -4.19 -92.27
CA PHE A 467 -38.76 -4.71 -93.54
C PHE A 467 -37.33 -5.30 -93.53
N ARG A 468 -37.22 -6.60 -93.81
CA ARG A 468 -37.04 -7.23 -95.14
C ARG A 468 -35.69 -6.92 -95.79
N MET A 469 -35.01 -8.03 -96.07
CA MET A 469 -33.93 -8.23 -97.04
C MET A 469 -34.08 -7.34 -98.26
N ASP A 470 -33.03 -6.60 -98.60
CA ASP A 470 -32.50 -6.58 -99.97
C ASP A 470 -31.14 -5.87 -100.02
N ARG A 471 -30.17 -6.52 -100.66
CA ARG A 471 -29.14 -5.95 -101.57
C ARG A 471 -27.93 -6.87 -101.74
N THR A 472 -28.10 -7.79 -102.68
CA THR A 472 -27.26 -8.00 -103.87
C THR A 472 -26.84 -6.66 -104.54
N PRO A 473 -26.06 -6.62 -105.64
CA PRO A 473 -24.83 -7.30 -106.06
C PRO A 473 -23.80 -6.25 -106.60
N ALA A 474 -22.67 -6.69 -107.16
CA ALA A 474 -22.03 -6.22 -108.41
C ALA A 474 -20.49 -6.37 -108.29
N THR A 475 -19.89 -7.42 -108.88
CA THR A 475 -19.30 -7.45 -110.25
C THR A 475 -18.43 -6.24 -110.54
N PRO A 476 -17.12 -6.46 -110.75
CA PRO A 476 -16.57 -6.50 -112.11
C PRO A 476 -15.47 -7.59 -112.25
N ASP A 477 -15.14 -8.20 -113.39
CA ASP A 477 -15.38 -7.87 -114.80
C ASP A 477 -15.43 -9.18 -115.59
N GLU A 478 -16.11 -9.10 -116.73
CA GLU A 478 -16.28 -10.18 -117.69
C GLU A 478 -14.96 -10.72 -118.25
N ASP A 479 -15.01 -12.03 -118.51
CA ASP A 479 -14.35 -12.76 -119.58
C ASP A 479 -12.83 -12.99 -119.50
N LEU A 480 -12.49 -14.24 -119.13
CA LEU A 480 -11.71 -15.20 -119.94
C LEU A 480 -11.19 -16.40 -119.10
N ASP A 481 -11.93 -16.91 -118.11
CA ASP A 481 -11.53 -18.15 -117.39
C ASP A 481 -12.69 -19.10 -117.06
N GLU A 482 -13.89 -18.85 -117.62
CA GLU A 482 -15.08 -19.71 -117.50
C GLU A 482 -14.90 -21.10 -118.15
N GLY A 483 -13.80 -21.29 -118.90
CA GLY A 483 -13.37 -22.60 -119.42
C GLY A 483 -12.70 -23.52 -118.39
N LEU A 484 -11.98 -22.96 -117.41
CA LEU A 484 -11.29 -23.76 -116.38
C LEU A 484 -12.24 -24.24 -115.28
N VAL A 485 -13.25 -23.42 -114.95
CA VAL A 485 -14.31 -23.79 -113.99
C VAL A 485 -15.18 -24.92 -114.55
N ASN A 486 -15.42 -24.93 -115.86
CA ASN A 486 -16.23 -25.96 -116.51
C ASN A 486 -15.50 -27.32 -116.50
N GLU A 487 -14.18 -27.36 -116.75
CA GLU A 487 -13.38 -28.58 -116.64
C GLU A 487 -13.26 -29.09 -115.18
N GLU A 488 -13.13 -28.20 -114.19
CA GLU A 488 -13.15 -28.60 -112.77
C GLU A 488 -14.52 -29.17 -112.37
N SER A 489 -15.61 -28.56 -112.85
CA SER A 489 -16.97 -29.03 -112.59
C SER A 489 -17.25 -30.39 -113.25
N GLU A 490 -16.69 -30.67 -114.43
CA GLU A 490 -16.80 -31.96 -115.10
C GLU A 490 -15.98 -33.05 -114.41
N LEU A 491 -14.80 -32.71 -113.85
CA LEU A 491 -14.01 -33.61 -113.01
C LEU A 491 -14.71 -33.91 -111.67
N ARG A 492 -15.32 -32.89 -111.03
CA ARG A 492 -16.18 -33.09 -109.84
C ARG A 492 -17.38 -33.96 -110.15
N PHE A 493 -18.03 -33.77 -111.29
CA PHE A 493 -19.16 -34.62 -111.70
C PHE A 493 -18.72 -36.08 -111.91
N ARG A 494 -17.57 -36.32 -112.57
CA ARG A 494 -16.99 -37.67 -112.71
C ARG A 494 -16.55 -38.28 -111.36
N GLN A 495 -16.11 -37.47 -110.40
CA GLN A 495 -15.78 -37.93 -109.05
C GLN A 495 -17.05 -38.27 -108.26
N LEU A 496 -18.04 -37.38 -108.26
CA LEU A 496 -19.33 -37.56 -107.60
C LEU A 496 -20.09 -38.77 -108.14
N THR A 497 -20.01 -39.02 -109.45
CA THR A 497 -20.61 -40.22 -110.07
C THR A 497 -19.93 -41.51 -109.59
N ARG A 498 -18.60 -41.50 -109.42
CA ARG A 498 -17.85 -42.63 -108.87
C ARG A 498 -18.18 -42.85 -107.39
N GLU A 499 -18.29 -41.78 -106.61
CA GLU A 499 -18.69 -41.83 -105.19
C GLU A 499 -20.14 -42.30 -105.04
N TYR A 500 -21.05 -41.84 -105.88
CA TYR A 500 -22.44 -42.32 -105.91
C TYR A 500 -22.54 -43.81 -106.24
N GLN A 501 -21.79 -44.30 -107.23
CA GLN A 501 -21.74 -45.74 -107.54
C GLN A 501 -21.04 -46.57 -106.44
N ALA A 502 -20.07 -45.99 -105.71
CA ALA A 502 -19.46 -46.62 -104.55
C ALA A 502 -20.45 -46.69 -103.38
N LEU A 503 -21.25 -45.63 -103.18
CA LEU A 503 -22.28 -45.57 -102.16
C LEU A 503 -23.44 -46.52 -102.48
N GLN A 504 -23.90 -46.61 -103.73
CA GLN A 504 -24.90 -47.60 -104.14
C GLN A 504 -24.41 -49.04 -103.94
N ARG A 505 -23.13 -49.33 -104.22
CA ARG A 505 -22.53 -50.63 -103.93
C ARG A 505 -22.41 -50.88 -102.42
N ALA A 506 -22.01 -49.89 -101.63
CA ALA A 506 -21.97 -49.99 -100.17
C ALA A 506 -23.37 -50.19 -99.57
N TYR A 507 -24.39 -49.52 -100.12
CA TYR A 507 -25.79 -49.67 -99.71
C TYR A 507 -26.34 -51.04 -100.09
N ALA A 508 -26.03 -51.56 -101.29
CA ALA A 508 -26.39 -52.92 -101.68
C ALA A 508 -25.72 -53.98 -100.79
N LEU A 509 -24.44 -53.80 -100.43
CA LEU A 509 -23.74 -54.68 -99.49
C LEU A 509 -24.31 -54.58 -98.06
N LEU A 510 -24.73 -53.40 -97.62
CA LEU A 510 -25.45 -53.20 -96.36
C LEU A 510 -26.82 -53.90 -96.37
N GLN A 511 -27.52 -53.84 -97.49
CA GLN A 511 -28.83 -54.47 -97.68
C GLN A 511 -28.73 -56.00 -97.80
N GLU A 512 -27.62 -56.52 -98.35
CA GLU A 512 -27.30 -57.96 -98.41
C GLU A 512 -26.83 -58.49 -97.04
N HIS A 513 -26.13 -57.68 -96.23
CA HIS A 513 -25.83 -58.00 -94.82
C HIS A 513 -27.05 -57.85 -93.88
N GLN A 514 -28.04 -57.03 -94.24
CA GLN A 514 -29.37 -56.98 -93.59
C GLN A 514 -30.34 -58.00 -94.21
N GLY A 515 -29.88 -59.24 -94.36
CA GLY A 515 -30.73 -60.37 -94.71
C GLY A 515 -31.46 -60.93 -93.49
N GLY A 516 -32.68 -60.45 -93.26
CA GLY A 516 -33.83 -61.31 -92.93
C GLY A 516 -34.41 -61.27 -91.51
N LEU A 517 -35.57 -60.60 -91.36
CA LEU A 517 -36.82 -60.96 -90.64
C LEU A 517 -36.85 -61.67 -89.26
N LEU A 518 -35.75 -62.21 -88.73
CA LEU A 518 -35.63 -62.76 -87.39
C LEU A 518 -35.27 -61.70 -86.34
N ASP A 519 -34.84 -60.51 -86.79
CA ASP A 519 -34.40 -59.44 -85.89
C ASP A 519 -35.57 -58.63 -85.33
N ALA A 520 -36.65 -58.43 -86.09
CA ALA A 520 -37.80 -57.67 -85.58
C ALA A 520 -38.51 -58.38 -84.41
N GLU A 521 -38.55 -59.71 -84.38
CA GLU A 521 -39.18 -60.46 -83.29
C GLU A 521 -38.25 -60.58 -82.07
N ILE A 522 -36.93 -60.69 -82.29
CA ILE A 522 -35.94 -60.67 -81.21
C ILE A 522 -35.85 -59.27 -80.61
N GLU A 523 -35.88 -58.23 -81.43
CA GLU A 523 -35.87 -56.83 -81.01
C GLU A 523 -37.19 -56.43 -80.35
N ALA A 524 -38.34 -56.94 -80.81
CA ALA A 524 -39.61 -56.80 -80.09
C ALA A 524 -39.59 -57.50 -78.72
N LYS A 525 -39.04 -58.72 -78.64
CA LYS A 525 -38.85 -59.42 -77.34
C LYS A 525 -37.86 -58.71 -76.43
N ALA A 526 -36.80 -58.11 -76.98
CA ALA A 526 -35.84 -57.31 -76.23
C ALA A 526 -36.47 -56.00 -75.74
N GLN A 527 -37.31 -55.35 -76.55
CA GLN A 527 -38.07 -54.17 -76.15
C GLN A 527 -39.14 -54.49 -75.09
N GLU A 528 -39.81 -55.64 -75.20
CA GLU A 528 -40.78 -56.11 -74.21
C GLU A 528 -40.10 -56.47 -72.89
N GLN A 529 -38.93 -57.12 -72.95
CA GLN A 529 -38.09 -57.41 -71.78
C GLN A 529 -37.59 -56.12 -71.11
N LEU A 530 -37.11 -55.14 -71.89
CA LEU A 530 -36.72 -53.83 -71.36
C LEU A 530 -37.91 -53.08 -70.76
N HIS A 531 -39.11 -53.17 -71.35
CA HIS A 531 -40.33 -52.60 -70.76
C HIS A 531 -40.69 -53.28 -69.44
N ALA A 532 -40.59 -54.61 -69.37
CA ALA A 532 -40.82 -55.36 -68.13
C ALA A 532 -39.80 -54.99 -67.04
N ASP A 533 -38.53 -54.79 -67.41
CA ASP A 533 -37.48 -54.38 -66.48
C ASP A 533 -37.68 -52.94 -66.02
N ILE A 534 -38.07 -52.01 -66.91
CA ILE A 534 -38.46 -50.64 -66.55
C ILE A 534 -39.63 -50.66 -65.57
N LEU A 535 -40.65 -51.50 -65.79
CA LEU A 535 -41.78 -51.63 -64.87
C LEU A 535 -41.36 -52.21 -63.51
N ARG A 536 -40.46 -53.20 -63.49
CA ARG A 536 -39.89 -53.74 -62.24
C ARG A 536 -39.07 -52.71 -61.48
N TYR A 537 -38.25 -51.93 -62.18
CA TYR A 537 -37.46 -50.87 -61.53
C TYR A 537 -38.35 -49.73 -61.05
N LYS A 538 -39.40 -49.36 -61.79
CA LYS A 538 -40.41 -48.40 -61.32
C LYS A 538 -41.14 -48.92 -60.07
N ALA A 539 -41.57 -50.17 -60.05
CA ALA A 539 -42.17 -50.77 -58.86
C ALA A 539 -41.19 -50.81 -57.68
N LYS A 540 -39.91 -51.12 -57.94
CA LYS A 540 -38.87 -51.09 -56.90
C LYS A 540 -38.56 -49.68 -56.40
N ILE A 541 -38.62 -48.68 -57.26
CA ILE A 541 -38.51 -47.27 -56.88
C ILE A 541 -39.73 -46.89 -56.02
N GLU A 542 -40.94 -47.24 -56.42
CA GLU A 542 -42.15 -47.00 -55.61
C GLU A 542 -42.10 -47.71 -54.25
N ASP A 543 -41.60 -48.93 -54.18
CA ASP A 543 -41.42 -49.68 -52.92
C ASP A 543 -40.36 -49.03 -52.03
N LEU A 544 -39.24 -48.57 -52.61
CA LEU A 544 -38.21 -47.82 -51.89
C LEU A 544 -38.71 -46.44 -51.44
N GLU A 545 -39.51 -45.74 -52.25
CA GLU A 545 -40.14 -44.47 -51.90
C GLU A 545 -41.18 -44.67 -50.79
N LYS A 546 -41.96 -45.76 -50.82
CA LYS A 546 -42.84 -46.17 -49.72
C LYS A 546 -42.03 -46.49 -48.46
N GLU A 547 -40.95 -47.28 -48.54
CA GLU A 547 -40.06 -47.53 -47.40
C GLU A 547 -39.46 -46.24 -46.84
N LEU A 548 -39.09 -45.28 -47.69
CA LEU A 548 -38.57 -43.98 -47.28
C LEU A 548 -39.64 -43.13 -46.58
N ALA A 549 -40.88 -43.16 -47.09
CA ALA A 549 -42.03 -42.51 -46.46
C ALA A 549 -42.38 -43.13 -45.09
N HIS A 550 -42.21 -44.45 -44.93
CA HIS A 550 -42.39 -45.14 -43.64
C HIS A 550 -41.20 -44.89 -42.67
N LYS A 551 -39.97 -44.72 -43.16
CA LYS A 551 -38.81 -44.27 -42.34
C LYS A 551 -38.96 -42.83 -41.83
N GLY A 552 -39.70 -41.97 -42.55
CA GLY A 552 -40.14 -40.65 -42.06
C GLY A 552 -41.17 -40.70 -40.92
N GLN A 553 -41.74 -41.86 -40.62
CA GLN A 553 -42.65 -42.13 -39.50
C GLN A 553 -42.01 -42.97 -38.39
N ASP A 554 -40.70 -43.24 -38.45
CA ASP A 554 -39.99 -43.88 -37.35
C ASP A 554 -39.98 -42.91 -36.16
N SER A 555 -40.72 -43.24 -35.09
CA SER A 555 -40.83 -42.43 -33.87
C SER A 555 -39.44 -42.01 -33.38
N LYS A 556 -38.45 -42.90 -33.53
CA LYS A 556 -37.07 -42.63 -33.16
C LYS A 556 -36.42 -41.53 -34.00
N TRP A 557 -36.63 -41.51 -35.32
CA TRP A 557 -36.09 -40.47 -36.18
C TRP A 557 -36.75 -39.11 -35.92
N VAL A 558 -38.05 -39.09 -35.67
CA VAL A 558 -38.77 -37.86 -35.29
C VAL A 558 -38.30 -37.34 -33.93
N GLU A 559 -38.09 -38.23 -32.96
CA GLU A 559 -37.54 -37.90 -31.64
C GLU A 559 -36.10 -37.39 -31.73
N GLU A 560 -35.23 -38.05 -32.51
CA GLU A 560 -33.85 -37.63 -32.76
C GLU A 560 -33.78 -36.28 -33.47
N LYS A 561 -34.63 -36.05 -34.48
CA LYS A 561 -34.75 -34.77 -35.17
C LYS A 561 -35.22 -33.66 -34.22
N GLN A 562 -36.18 -33.93 -33.34
CA GLN A 562 -36.63 -32.97 -32.33
C GLN A 562 -35.56 -32.68 -31.27
N LEU A 563 -34.81 -33.69 -30.83
CA LEU A 563 -33.66 -33.54 -29.94
C LEU A 563 -32.56 -32.70 -30.61
N PHE A 564 -32.29 -32.94 -31.89
CA PHE A 564 -31.35 -32.16 -32.67
C PHE A 564 -31.79 -30.69 -32.79
N PHE A 565 -33.08 -30.42 -33.03
CA PHE A 565 -33.61 -29.06 -33.04
C PHE A 565 -33.47 -28.37 -31.68
N ARG A 566 -33.79 -29.04 -30.56
CA ARG A 566 -33.57 -28.48 -29.23
C ARG A 566 -32.10 -28.19 -28.96
N ARG A 567 -31.21 -29.11 -29.35
CA ARG A 567 -29.77 -28.96 -29.20
C ARG A 567 -29.24 -27.77 -30.02
N ASN A 568 -29.72 -27.62 -31.25
CA ASN A 568 -29.37 -26.48 -32.09
C ASN A 568 -29.89 -25.17 -31.51
N GLN A 569 -31.10 -25.17 -30.95
CA GLN A 569 -31.66 -23.99 -30.29
C GLN A 569 -30.85 -23.60 -29.03
N GLU A 570 -30.46 -24.57 -28.19
CA GLU A 570 -29.56 -24.34 -27.06
C GLU A 570 -28.19 -23.80 -27.47
N LEU A 571 -27.67 -24.23 -28.63
CA LEU A 571 -26.41 -23.74 -29.18
C LEU A 571 -26.55 -22.31 -29.70
N LEU A 572 -27.63 -21.99 -30.42
CA LEU A 572 -27.94 -20.63 -30.85
C LEU A 572 -28.06 -19.67 -29.67
N GLU A 573 -28.81 -20.04 -28.62
CA GLU A 573 -28.91 -19.22 -27.41
C GLU A 573 -27.56 -19.03 -26.70
N LYS A 574 -26.67 -20.03 -26.76
CA LYS A 574 -25.31 -19.91 -26.22
C LYS A 574 -24.45 -18.97 -27.05
N VAL A 575 -24.56 -19.04 -28.38
CA VAL A 575 -23.87 -18.11 -29.29
C VAL A 575 -24.36 -16.69 -29.03
N GLU A 576 -25.66 -16.44 -28.96
CA GLU A 576 -26.22 -15.12 -28.65
C GLU A 576 -25.75 -14.60 -27.28
N LYS A 577 -25.71 -15.46 -26.26
CA LYS A 577 -25.18 -15.09 -24.92
C LYS A 577 -23.69 -14.75 -24.94
N LEU A 578 -22.91 -15.48 -25.75
CA LEU A 578 -21.47 -15.22 -25.91
C LEU A 578 -21.24 -13.95 -26.72
N ASP A 579 -22.00 -13.69 -27.78
CA ASP A 579 -21.94 -12.44 -28.56
C ASP A 579 -22.31 -11.23 -27.70
N ALA A 580 -23.36 -11.34 -26.88
CA ALA A 580 -23.69 -10.29 -25.92
C ALA A 580 -22.59 -10.09 -24.86
N LYS A 581 -21.89 -11.15 -24.45
CA LYS A 581 -20.76 -11.04 -23.52
C LYS A 581 -19.53 -10.42 -24.19
N CYS A 582 -19.23 -10.80 -25.43
CA CYS A 582 -18.19 -10.18 -26.24
C CYS A 582 -18.47 -8.69 -26.43
N GLY A 583 -19.71 -8.29 -26.77
CA GLY A 583 -20.10 -6.89 -26.88
C GLY A 583 -19.89 -6.10 -25.59
N ARG A 584 -20.23 -6.67 -24.42
CA ARG A 584 -19.94 -6.05 -23.12
C ARG A 584 -18.44 -5.90 -22.86
N GLN A 585 -17.65 -6.94 -23.13
CA GLN A 585 -16.20 -6.87 -22.95
C GLN A 585 -15.54 -5.87 -23.90
N GLN A 586 -16.09 -5.73 -25.12
CA GLN A 586 -15.64 -4.75 -26.10
C GLN A 586 -15.96 -3.32 -25.66
N GLN A 587 -17.12 -3.12 -25.03
CA GLN A 587 -17.48 -1.84 -24.39
C GLN A 587 -16.57 -1.53 -23.19
N GLU A 588 -16.36 -2.48 -22.28
CA GLU A 588 -15.44 -2.30 -21.13
C GLU A 588 -14.00 -1.98 -21.58
N LEU A 589 -13.55 -2.61 -22.67
CA LEU A 589 -12.25 -2.30 -23.28
C LEU A 589 -12.22 -0.88 -23.85
N GLN A 590 -13.31 -0.42 -24.46
CA GLN A 590 -13.42 0.95 -24.97
C GLN A 590 -13.44 1.97 -23.82
N ASP A 591 -14.22 1.72 -22.77
CA ASP A 591 -14.29 2.58 -21.58
C ASP A 591 -12.90 2.69 -20.91
N SER A 592 -12.15 1.58 -20.85
CA SER A 592 -10.78 1.58 -20.33
C SER A 592 -9.81 2.36 -21.21
N LYS A 593 -10.00 2.39 -22.53
CA LYS A 593 -9.19 3.21 -23.45
C LYS A 593 -9.50 4.68 -23.26
N ASP A 594 -10.78 5.05 -23.21
CA ASP A 594 -11.22 6.44 -23.01
C ASP A 594 -10.72 6.97 -21.64
N GLN A 595 -10.74 6.12 -20.61
CA GLN A 595 -10.15 6.45 -19.30
C GLN A 595 -8.62 6.64 -19.39
N ASN A 596 -7.92 5.82 -20.17
CA ASN A 596 -6.48 5.95 -20.35
C ASN A 596 -6.12 7.23 -21.13
N GLU A 597 -6.88 7.57 -22.18
CA GLU A 597 -6.74 8.84 -22.89
C GLU A 597 -6.97 10.03 -21.95
N LEU A 598 -7.98 9.97 -21.07
CA LEU A 598 -8.23 11.01 -20.08
C LEU A 598 -7.06 11.17 -19.09
N LEU A 599 -6.45 10.07 -18.66
CA LEU A 599 -5.26 10.08 -17.82
C LEU A 599 -4.06 10.69 -18.55
N GLU A 600 -3.87 10.36 -19.83
CA GLU A 600 -2.84 11.00 -20.67
C GLU A 600 -3.06 12.50 -20.79
N PHE A 601 -4.31 12.96 -21.01
CA PHE A 601 -4.64 14.39 -21.00
C PHE A 601 -4.36 15.04 -19.65
N ARG A 602 -4.67 14.36 -18.54
CA ARG A 602 -4.40 14.87 -17.19
C ARG A 602 -2.90 14.96 -16.92
N ILE A 603 -2.11 13.99 -17.35
CA ILE A 603 -0.65 14.02 -17.26
C ILE A 603 -0.11 15.19 -18.08
N LEU A 604 -0.54 15.36 -19.32
CA LEU A 604 -0.14 16.49 -20.16
C LEU A 604 -0.54 17.84 -19.54
N GLU A 605 -1.72 17.94 -18.92
CA GLU A 605 -2.14 19.15 -18.21
C GLU A 605 -1.27 19.43 -16.98
N LEU A 606 -0.86 18.39 -16.25
CA LEU A 606 0.06 18.49 -15.11
C LEU A 606 1.47 18.86 -15.55
N GLU A 607 1.98 18.29 -16.65
CA GLU A 607 3.26 18.64 -17.25
C GLU A 607 3.26 20.07 -17.83
N GLU A 608 2.16 20.49 -18.44
CA GLU A 608 1.97 21.88 -18.92
C GLU A 608 1.88 22.84 -17.72
N ARG A 609 1.26 22.43 -16.61
CA ARG A 609 1.26 23.18 -15.34
C ARG A 609 2.64 23.21 -14.70
N GLU A 610 3.44 22.17 -14.83
CA GLU A 610 4.84 22.16 -14.39
C GLU A 610 5.70 23.10 -15.25
N ARG A 611 5.51 23.08 -16.57
CA ARG A 611 6.17 24.02 -17.50
C ARG A 611 5.71 25.48 -17.34
N LYS A 612 4.44 25.71 -17.01
CA LYS A 612 3.86 27.04 -16.75
C LYS A 612 3.98 27.49 -15.30
N SER A 613 4.30 26.58 -14.38
CA SER A 613 4.74 26.97 -13.05
C SER A 613 6.03 27.75 -13.25
N PRO A 614 6.15 28.96 -12.67
CA PRO A 614 7.41 29.67 -12.76
C PRO A 614 8.46 28.70 -12.21
N PRO A 615 9.57 28.44 -12.92
CA PRO A 615 10.69 27.77 -12.31
C PRO A 615 10.96 28.47 -10.96
N PHE A 616 11.51 27.74 -10.00
CA PHE A 616 12.03 28.27 -8.72
C PHE A 616 13.09 29.41 -8.88
N ASN A 617 13.13 30.08 -10.02
CA ASN A 617 13.88 31.27 -10.37
C ASN A 617 13.41 32.54 -9.65
N HIS A 618 12.23 32.58 -9.01
CA HIS A 618 11.90 33.71 -8.12
C HIS A 618 12.70 33.71 -6.81
N LEU A 619 13.32 32.58 -6.45
CA LEU A 619 14.23 32.45 -5.30
C LEU A 619 15.71 32.46 -5.70
N ARG A 620 16.04 32.59 -6.99
CA ARG A 620 17.39 32.95 -7.39
C ARG A 620 17.52 34.45 -7.17
N MET A 621 17.84 34.83 -5.93
CA MET A 621 18.44 36.14 -5.66
C MET A 621 19.57 36.31 -6.67
N HIS A 622 19.41 37.25 -7.61
CA HIS A 622 20.55 37.72 -8.40
C HIS A 622 21.65 38.04 -7.40
N PRO A 623 22.91 37.61 -7.61
CA PRO A 623 24.01 37.99 -6.74
C PRO A 623 23.93 39.50 -6.57
N PHE A 624 23.78 39.96 -5.32
CA PHE A 624 23.75 41.38 -5.02
C PHE A 624 25.00 41.98 -5.66
N SER A 625 24.83 42.94 -6.58
CA SER A 625 25.95 43.70 -7.11
C SER A 625 26.74 44.24 -5.92
N GLU A 626 28.06 44.05 -5.94
CA GLU A 626 28.94 44.38 -4.81
C GLU A 626 28.61 45.76 -4.23
N GLY A 627 28.15 45.77 -2.96
CA GLY A 627 27.96 46.99 -2.18
C GLY A 627 26.52 47.43 -1.88
N VAL A 628 25.47 46.79 -2.41
CA VAL A 628 24.07 47.17 -2.16
C VAL A 628 23.34 46.12 -1.32
N SER A 629 22.85 46.49 -0.14
CA SER A 629 22.12 45.56 0.76
C SER A 629 20.72 45.21 0.22
N ALA A 630 20.21 44.04 0.57
CA ALA A 630 18.85 43.63 0.20
C ALA A 630 17.78 44.62 0.67
N LEU A 631 17.98 45.19 1.87
CA LEU A 631 17.13 46.25 2.40
C LEU A 631 17.20 47.53 1.57
N GLN A 632 18.39 47.93 1.09
CA GLN A 632 18.55 49.08 0.20
C GLN A 632 17.76 48.89 -1.10
N ILE A 633 17.77 47.69 -1.68
CA ILE A 633 17.01 47.37 -2.90
C ILE A 633 15.50 47.45 -2.62
N TYR A 634 15.06 46.92 -1.49
CA TYR A 634 13.66 46.98 -1.07
C TYR A 634 13.19 48.43 -0.86
N CYS A 635 13.99 49.25 -0.16
CA CYS A 635 13.70 50.67 0.02
C CYS A 635 13.60 51.42 -1.32
N MET A 636 14.52 51.16 -2.26
CA MET A 636 14.48 51.75 -3.61
C MET A 636 13.23 51.34 -4.39
N LYS A 637 12.76 50.09 -4.22
CA LYS A 637 11.55 49.57 -4.85
C LYS A 637 10.29 50.20 -4.26
N GLU A 638 10.27 50.45 -2.95
CA GLU A 638 9.18 51.16 -2.25
C GLU A 638 9.26 52.70 -2.43
N GLY A 639 10.17 53.20 -3.28
CA GLY A 639 10.26 54.61 -3.67
C GLY A 639 11.24 55.47 -2.87
N VAL A 640 11.94 54.89 -1.90
CA VAL A 640 12.98 55.57 -1.10
C VAL A 640 14.33 55.42 -1.80
N LYS A 641 14.66 56.37 -2.68
CA LYS A 641 15.88 56.35 -3.51
C LYS A 641 17.00 57.26 -2.99
N ASP A 642 16.66 58.29 -2.22
CA ASP A 642 17.61 59.32 -1.77
C ASP A 642 18.31 58.98 -0.44
N VAL A 643 18.03 57.80 0.12
CA VAL A 643 18.61 57.33 1.40
C VAL A 643 19.58 56.20 1.13
N CYS A 644 20.86 56.42 1.46
CA CYS A 644 21.90 55.40 1.45
C CYS A 644 21.96 54.73 2.83
N VAL A 645 21.42 53.52 2.96
CA VAL A 645 21.32 52.75 4.22
C VAL A 645 22.68 52.57 4.90
N PRO A 646 23.79 52.21 4.21
CA PRO A 646 25.10 52.11 4.84
C PRO A 646 25.61 53.44 5.44
N ASP A 647 25.36 54.57 4.78
CA ASP A 647 25.81 55.88 5.27
C ASP A 647 24.89 56.41 6.37
N LEU A 648 23.60 56.09 6.30
CA LEU A 648 22.63 56.35 7.35
C LEU A 648 23.01 55.62 8.65
N ILE A 649 23.41 54.35 8.58
CA ILE A 649 23.88 53.59 9.75
C ILE A 649 25.12 54.27 10.37
N LYS A 650 26.09 54.70 9.56
CA LYS A 650 27.27 55.42 10.08
C LYS A 650 26.91 56.74 10.78
N LEU A 651 25.90 57.46 10.28
CA LEU A 651 25.39 58.69 10.90
C LEU A 651 24.66 58.41 12.22
N LEU A 652 23.99 57.25 12.34
CA LEU A 652 23.34 56.80 13.57
C LEU A 652 24.34 56.27 14.61
N ASP A 653 25.42 55.60 14.20
CA ASP A 653 26.43 55.04 15.12
C ASP A 653 27.21 56.12 15.88
N ILE A 654 27.27 57.34 15.35
CA ILE A 654 27.94 58.49 15.98
C ILE A 654 26.97 59.41 16.75
N LEU A 655 25.68 59.08 16.79
CA LEU A 655 24.68 59.79 17.59
C LEU A 655 24.81 59.37 19.07
N GLY A 656 25.17 60.32 19.94
CA GLY A 656 25.20 60.13 21.40
C GLY A 656 23.89 60.52 22.07
N ASP A 657 23.77 60.27 23.38
CA ASP A 657 22.59 60.55 24.25
C ASP A 657 22.33 62.06 24.50
N ASN A 658 22.48 62.91 23.49
CA ASN A 658 22.24 64.34 23.61
C ASN A 658 20.78 64.67 23.26
N GLY A 659 20.03 65.18 24.23
CA GLY A 659 18.62 65.58 24.06
C GLY A 659 18.40 66.80 23.15
N ASN A 660 19.44 67.35 22.51
CA ASN A 660 19.35 68.54 21.66
C ASN A 660 20.04 68.28 20.31
N LEU A 661 19.32 67.60 19.41
CA LEU A 661 19.80 67.14 18.11
C LEU A 661 19.87 68.29 17.10
N ARG A 662 20.93 68.33 16.29
CA ARG A 662 21.07 69.24 15.14
C ARG A 662 20.09 68.85 14.03
N ASN A 663 19.76 69.78 13.11
CA ASN A 663 18.83 69.50 12.02
C ASN A 663 19.25 68.30 11.15
N GLU A 664 20.56 68.11 10.90
CA GLU A 664 21.11 66.98 10.15
C GLU A 664 20.90 65.64 10.87
N GLU A 665 21.04 65.63 12.19
CA GLU A 665 20.80 64.48 13.06
C GLU A 665 19.31 64.13 13.14
N GLN A 666 18.43 65.15 13.18
CA GLN A 666 16.99 64.96 13.11
C GLN A 666 16.55 64.35 11.77
N VAL A 667 17.15 64.81 10.64
CA VAL A 667 16.88 64.25 9.31
C VAL A 667 17.34 62.79 9.24
N ALA A 668 18.52 62.45 9.77
CA ALA A 668 19.00 61.07 9.83
C ALA A 668 18.05 60.17 10.64
N ILE A 669 17.52 60.64 11.78
CA ILE A 669 16.55 59.86 12.58
C ILE A 669 15.24 59.64 11.84
N ILE A 670 14.72 60.65 11.11
CA ILE A 670 13.49 60.51 10.31
C ILE A 670 13.70 59.52 9.16
N GLN A 671 14.85 59.60 8.48
CA GLN A 671 15.22 58.66 7.42
C GLN A 671 15.37 57.23 7.98
N ALA A 672 15.97 57.07 9.16
CA ALA A 672 16.12 55.79 9.85
C ALA A 672 14.78 55.18 10.22
N SER A 673 13.87 55.99 10.78
CA SER A 673 12.51 55.57 11.10
C SER A 673 11.75 55.09 9.86
N THR A 674 11.91 55.79 8.74
CA THR A 674 11.30 55.40 7.45
C THR A 674 11.87 54.07 6.93
N VAL A 675 13.20 53.89 6.98
CA VAL A 675 13.88 52.65 6.57
C VAL A 675 13.49 51.48 7.49
N LEU A 676 13.39 51.70 8.80
CA LEU A 676 12.96 50.68 9.75
C LEU A 676 11.52 50.25 9.52
N SER A 677 10.61 51.19 9.24
CA SER A 677 9.21 50.86 8.93
C SER A 677 9.08 50.04 7.63
N LEU A 678 9.90 50.33 6.63
CA LEU A 678 9.99 49.51 5.41
C LEU A 678 10.62 48.14 5.68
N ALA A 679 11.65 48.07 6.54
CA ALA A 679 12.24 46.80 6.95
C ALA A 679 11.23 45.91 7.68
N GLU A 680 10.43 46.48 8.58
CA GLU A 680 9.36 45.77 9.29
C GLU A 680 8.31 45.22 8.33
N LYS A 681 7.87 46.04 7.35
CA LYS A 681 6.95 45.60 6.29
C LYS A 681 7.55 44.48 5.43
N TRP A 682 8.84 44.55 5.11
CA TRP A 682 9.53 43.53 4.33
C TRP A 682 9.66 42.22 5.12
N ILE A 683 9.99 42.30 6.41
CA ILE A 683 10.07 41.14 7.31
C ILE A 683 8.70 40.47 7.41
N GLN A 684 7.62 41.22 7.65
CA GLN A 684 6.26 40.69 7.67
C GLN A 684 5.88 40.00 6.36
N GLN A 685 6.30 40.55 5.21
CA GLN A 685 6.08 39.92 3.91
C GLN A 685 6.86 38.61 3.78
N ILE A 686 8.12 38.57 4.24
CA ILE A 686 8.94 37.35 4.24
C ILE A 686 8.30 36.29 5.14
N GLU A 687 7.93 36.64 6.38
CA GLU A 687 7.27 35.74 7.33
C GLU A 687 5.96 35.19 6.77
N GLY A 688 5.15 36.02 6.10
CA GLY A 688 3.95 35.56 5.42
C GLY A 688 4.22 34.58 4.28
N THR A 689 5.27 34.81 3.49
CA THR A 689 5.69 33.87 2.43
C THR A 689 6.28 32.58 2.98
N GLU A 690 7.03 32.65 4.08
CA GLU A 690 7.59 31.50 4.78
C GLU A 690 6.48 30.61 5.36
N ALA A 691 5.47 31.21 6.01
CA ALA A 691 4.30 30.50 6.50
C ALA A 691 3.52 29.80 5.38
N ALA A 692 3.33 30.49 4.24
CA ALA A 692 2.66 29.89 3.07
C ALA A 692 3.47 28.75 2.44
N LEU A 693 4.80 28.85 2.42
CA LEU A 693 5.69 27.78 1.95
C LEU A 693 5.68 26.59 2.92
N HIS A 694 5.73 26.84 4.23
CA HIS A 694 5.61 25.79 5.24
C HIS A 694 4.27 25.06 5.14
N GLN A 695 3.16 25.77 4.92
CA GLN A 695 1.86 25.13 4.71
C GLN A 695 1.87 24.24 3.46
N LYS A 696 2.40 24.74 2.33
CA LYS A 696 2.51 23.93 1.11
C LYS A 696 3.40 22.70 1.29
N MET A 697 4.47 22.81 2.07
CA MET A 697 5.34 21.67 2.38
C MET A 697 4.56 20.59 3.15
N ILE A 698 3.78 20.98 4.16
CA ILE A 698 2.92 20.06 4.93
C ILE A 698 1.87 19.41 4.02
N ASP A 699 1.23 20.19 3.14
CA ASP A 699 0.22 19.68 2.21
C ASP A 699 0.84 18.62 1.25
N LEU A 700 2.05 18.88 0.76
CA LEU A 700 2.78 17.92 -0.09
C LEU A 700 3.21 16.66 0.68
N GLU A 701 3.61 16.77 1.95
CA GLU A 701 3.91 15.61 2.80
C GLU A 701 2.66 14.73 3.00
N LEU A 702 1.49 15.35 3.19
CA LEU A 702 0.19 14.66 3.29
C LEU A 702 -0.18 13.97 1.98
N GLU A 703 -0.06 14.66 0.84
CA GLU A 703 -0.31 14.08 -0.48
C GLU A 703 0.62 12.89 -0.75
N MET A 704 1.92 13.01 -0.44
CA MET A 704 2.88 11.93 -0.56
C MET A 704 2.49 10.71 0.29
N GLU A 705 2.06 10.93 1.54
CA GLU A 705 1.62 9.83 2.41
C GLU A 705 0.38 9.11 1.84
N MET A 706 -0.55 9.85 1.23
CA MET A 706 -1.73 9.29 0.56
C MET A 706 -1.35 8.50 -0.69
N PHE A 707 -0.41 8.99 -1.51
CA PHE A 707 0.12 8.26 -2.65
C PHE A 707 0.85 6.98 -2.21
N CYS A 708 1.62 7.01 -1.12
CA CYS A 708 2.26 5.82 -0.57
C CYS A 708 1.23 4.76 -0.14
N LYS A 709 0.12 5.17 0.49
CA LYS A 709 -0.97 4.25 0.86
C LYS A 709 -1.65 3.65 -0.37
N GLN A 710 -1.98 4.46 -1.37
CA GLN A 710 -2.56 3.98 -2.62
C GLN A 710 -1.63 2.99 -3.35
N LYS A 711 -0.34 3.30 -3.39
CA LYS A 711 0.68 2.39 -3.94
C LYS A 711 0.68 1.04 -3.20
N GLY A 712 0.64 1.06 -1.87
CA GLY A 712 0.58 -0.17 -1.06
C GLY A 712 -0.64 -1.04 -1.40
N TYR A 713 -1.83 -0.44 -1.53
CA TYR A 713 -3.03 -1.18 -1.93
C TYR A 713 -2.93 -1.79 -3.33
N LEU A 714 -2.31 -1.07 -4.28
CA LEU A 714 -2.11 -1.60 -5.63
C LEU A 714 -1.09 -2.75 -5.65
N GLU A 715 -0.06 -2.69 -4.81
CA GLU A 715 0.90 -3.79 -4.63
C GLU A 715 0.24 -5.03 -4.01
N GLU A 716 -0.57 -4.86 -2.95
CA GLU A 716 -1.35 -5.94 -2.34
C GLU A 716 -2.30 -6.61 -3.33
N GLU A 717 -3.03 -5.80 -4.11
CA GLU A 717 -3.95 -6.31 -5.13
C GLU A 717 -3.21 -7.04 -6.26
N LEU A 718 -2.03 -6.55 -6.66
CA LEU A 718 -1.17 -7.22 -7.66
C LEU A 718 -0.71 -8.59 -7.14
N ASP A 719 -0.28 -8.68 -5.89
CA ASP A 719 0.17 -9.93 -5.29
C ASP A 719 -0.98 -10.92 -5.11
N TYR A 720 -2.18 -10.45 -4.76
CA TYR A 720 -3.39 -11.27 -4.78
C TYR A 720 -3.67 -11.85 -6.17
N ARG A 721 -3.61 -11.02 -7.23
CA ARG A 721 -3.80 -11.49 -8.61
C ARG A 721 -2.75 -12.51 -9.04
N LYS A 722 -1.48 -12.32 -8.67
CA LYS A 722 -0.41 -13.30 -8.94
C LYS A 722 -0.68 -14.62 -8.23
N SER A 723 -1.04 -14.59 -6.95
CA SER A 723 -1.35 -15.80 -6.18
C SER A 723 -2.55 -16.56 -6.77
N ALA A 724 -3.59 -15.85 -7.19
CA ALA A 724 -4.75 -16.44 -7.87
C ALA A 724 -4.36 -17.08 -9.21
N LEU A 725 -3.47 -16.44 -9.97
CA LEU A 725 -2.93 -16.97 -11.22
C LEU A 725 -2.11 -18.25 -10.99
N ASP A 726 -1.22 -18.26 -9.99
CA ASP A 726 -0.39 -19.42 -9.64
C ASP A 726 -1.25 -20.61 -9.18
N GLN A 727 -2.31 -20.34 -8.41
CA GLN A 727 -3.29 -21.36 -8.03
C GLN A 727 -4.01 -21.93 -9.25
N ALA A 728 -4.45 -21.08 -10.18
CA ALA A 728 -5.09 -21.52 -11.41
C ALA A 728 -4.14 -22.38 -12.28
N TYR A 729 -2.86 -21.99 -12.39
CA TYR A 729 -1.84 -22.79 -13.09
C TYR A 729 -1.63 -24.16 -12.46
N THR A 730 -1.52 -24.20 -11.13
CA THR A 730 -1.38 -25.47 -10.38
C THR A 730 -2.58 -26.38 -10.65
N GLN A 731 -3.78 -25.82 -10.65
CA GLN A 731 -5.01 -26.56 -10.89
C GLN A 731 -5.14 -27.06 -12.33
N ILE A 732 -4.65 -26.29 -13.31
CA ILE A 732 -4.53 -26.73 -14.70
C ILE A 732 -3.57 -27.93 -14.79
N GLN A 733 -2.39 -27.86 -14.15
CA GLN A 733 -1.43 -28.97 -14.15
C GLN A 733 -1.99 -30.23 -13.49
N GLU A 734 -2.71 -30.10 -12.38
CA GLU A 734 -3.39 -31.23 -11.73
C GLU A 734 -4.43 -31.87 -12.66
N LEU A 735 -5.22 -31.05 -13.37
CA LEU A 735 -6.20 -31.53 -14.34
C LEU A 735 -5.52 -32.20 -15.53
N GLU A 736 -4.45 -31.62 -16.06
CA GLU A 736 -3.64 -32.19 -17.15
C GLU A 736 -3.03 -33.53 -16.73
N ALA A 737 -2.44 -33.62 -15.55
CA ALA A 737 -1.89 -34.87 -15.01
C ALA A 737 -2.98 -35.93 -14.80
N THR A 738 -4.16 -35.53 -14.32
CA THR A 738 -5.32 -36.43 -14.18
C THR A 738 -5.78 -36.95 -15.55
N LEU A 739 -5.79 -36.08 -16.57
CA LEU A 739 -6.16 -36.43 -17.94
C LEU A 739 -5.13 -37.38 -18.58
N TYR A 740 -3.84 -37.12 -18.34
CA TYR A 740 -2.74 -37.97 -18.81
C TYR A 740 -2.78 -39.36 -18.17
N ASN A 741 -3.06 -39.45 -16.87
CA ASN A 741 -3.24 -40.71 -16.15
C ASN A 741 -4.47 -41.49 -16.64
N ALA A 742 -5.59 -40.79 -16.92
CA ALA A 742 -6.78 -41.41 -17.50
C ALA A 742 -6.50 -41.98 -18.90
N LEU A 743 -5.76 -41.23 -19.73
CA LEU A 743 -5.32 -41.70 -21.06
C LEU A 743 -4.36 -42.90 -20.98
N GLN A 744 -3.51 -43.01 -19.95
CA GLN A 744 -2.63 -44.17 -19.76
C GLN A 744 -3.35 -45.43 -19.26
N GLN A 745 -4.48 -45.29 -18.56
CA GLN A 745 -5.24 -46.45 -18.06
C GLN A 745 -6.08 -47.13 -19.15
N ASP A 746 -6.42 -46.42 -20.24
CA ASP A 746 -7.13 -46.99 -21.39
C ASP A 746 -6.13 -47.47 -22.47
N LYS A 747 -5.75 -48.75 -22.40
CA LYS A 747 -4.93 -49.41 -23.44
C LYS A 747 -5.67 -49.69 -24.76
N VAL A 748 -6.94 -49.29 -24.88
CA VAL A 748 -7.83 -49.67 -26.00
C VAL A 748 -8.43 -48.45 -26.71
N ILE A 749 -7.64 -47.40 -26.91
CA ILE A 749 -7.95 -46.41 -27.94
C ILE A 749 -6.90 -46.60 -29.04
N GLY A 750 -7.25 -47.42 -30.03
CA GLY A 750 -6.49 -47.51 -31.27
C GLY A 750 -6.40 -46.11 -31.87
N TYR A 751 -5.18 -45.62 -32.11
CA TYR A 751 -4.95 -44.36 -32.80
C TYR A 751 -5.69 -44.40 -34.15
N GLY A 752 -6.76 -43.61 -34.29
CA GLY A 752 -7.52 -43.45 -35.53
C GLY A 752 -8.94 -44.01 -35.55
N GLU A 753 -9.40 -44.76 -34.53
CA GLU A 753 -10.81 -45.19 -34.47
C GLU A 753 -11.69 -44.15 -33.74
N PRO A 754 -12.84 -43.75 -34.30
CA PRO A 754 -13.77 -42.85 -33.61
C PRO A 754 -14.31 -43.55 -32.35
N LEU A 755 -14.26 -42.85 -31.20
CA LEU A 755 -14.84 -43.31 -29.94
C LEU A 755 -16.24 -43.91 -30.17
N SER A 756 -16.49 -45.09 -29.61
CA SER A 756 -17.83 -45.67 -29.64
C SER A 756 -18.82 -44.73 -28.96
N ASP A 757 -20.10 -44.76 -29.35
CA ASP A 757 -21.10 -43.83 -28.78
C ASP A 757 -21.27 -44.02 -27.26
N MET A 758 -21.06 -45.25 -26.76
CA MET A 758 -20.95 -45.57 -25.34
C MET A 758 -19.80 -44.81 -24.65
N GLN A 759 -18.60 -44.83 -25.23
CA GLN A 759 -17.44 -44.12 -24.67
C GLN A 759 -17.60 -42.60 -24.76
N LYS A 760 -18.24 -42.08 -25.83
CA LYS A 760 -18.57 -40.66 -25.94
C LYS A 760 -19.56 -40.22 -24.86
N ASP A 761 -20.54 -41.05 -24.53
CA ASP A 761 -21.52 -40.76 -23.49
C ASP A 761 -20.95 -40.88 -22.07
N GLU A 762 -20.08 -41.86 -21.81
CA GLU A 762 -19.33 -41.93 -20.55
C GLU A 762 -18.39 -40.73 -20.37
N LEU A 763 -17.70 -40.31 -21.43
CA LEU A 763 -16.85 -39.14 -21.43
C LEU A 763 -17.66 -37.86 -21.22
N ARG A 764 -18.80 -37.69 -21.92
CA ARG A 764 -19.73 -36.56 -21.70
C ARG A 764 -20.19 -36.51 -20.24
N THR A 765 -20.61 -37.64 -19.68
CA THR A 765 -21.11 -37.71 -18.30
C THR A 765 -20.01 -37.38 -17.28
N SER A 766 -18.78 -37.82 -17.53
CA SER A 766 -17.62 -37.56 -16.68
C SER A 766 -17.20 -36.08 -16.74
N VAL A 767 -17.20 -35.48 -17.93
CA VAL A 767 -16.98 -34.05 -18.14
C VAL A 767 -18.08 -33.21 -17.48
N GLU A 768 -19.35 -33.63 -17.56
CA GLU A 768 -20.47 -32.97 -16.89
C GLU A 768 -20.32 -33.03 -15.36
N LYS A 769 -19.88 -34.17 -14.82
CA LYS A 769 -19.59 -34.32 -13.37
C LYS A 769 -18.45 -33.40 -12.93
N LEU A 770 -17.36 -33.35 -13.69
CA LEU A 770 -16.23 -32.47 -13.42
C LEU A 770 -16.63 -30.99 -13.48
N ARG A 771 -17.42 -30.59 -14.50
CA ARG A 771 -17.98 -29.23 -14.60
C ARG A 771 -18.83 -28.86 -13.39
N ARG A 772 -19.72 -29.75 -12.95
CA ARG A 772 -20.54 -29.52 -11.74
C ARG A 772 -19.67 -29.41 -10.49
N GLN A 773 -18.61 -30.20 -10.38
CA GLN A 773 -17.69 -30.14 -9.25
C GLN A 773 -16.89 -28.83 -9.23
N MET A 774 -16.34 -28.40 -10.37
CA MET A 774 -15.67 -27.10 -10.48
C MET A 774 -16.60 -25.94 -10.16
N LEU A 775 -17.85 -25.96 -10.66
CA LEU A 775 -18.80 -24.89 -10.40
C LEU A 775 -19.19 -24.81 -8.90
N ARG A 776 -19.25 -25.95 -8.21
CA ARG A 776 -19.46 -25.99 -6.76
C ARG A 776 -18.25 -25.44 -6.01
N LYS A 777 -17.04 -25.88 -6.35
CA LYS A 777 -15.80 -25.37 -5.73
C LYS A 777 -15.60 -23.87 -5.96
N SER A 778 -15.90 -23.37 -7.17
CA SER A 778 -15.86 -21.94 -7.48
C SER A 778 -16.83 -21.15 -6.60
N ARG A 779 -18.08 -21.63 -6.44
CA ARG A 779 -19.05 -20.99 -5.54
C ARG A 779 -18.63 -21.02 -4.08
N GLU A 780 -18.04 -22.13 -3.63
CA GLU A 780 -17.50 -22.26 -2.27
C GLU A 780 -16.38 -21.24 -2.04
N PHE A 781 -15.46 -21.09 -3.01
CA PHE A 781 -14.39 -20.10 -2.96
C PHE A 781 -14.93 -18.66 -2.97
N ASP A 782 -15.89 -18.35 -3.84
CA ASP A 782 -16.54 -17.03 -3.89
C ASP A 782 -17.24 -16.69 -2.55
N CYS A 783 -17.89 -17.67 -1.92
CA CYS A 783 -18.49 -17.49 -0.60
C CYS A 783 -17.43 -17.27 0.49
N GLN A 784 -16.27 -17.93 0.38
CA GLN A 784 -15.14 -17.77 1.30
C GLN A 784 -14.54 -16.36 1.20
N VAL A 785 -14.24 -15.90 -0.02
CA VAL A 785 -13.74 -14.54 -0.27
C VAL A 785 -14.74 -13.49 0.21
N LEU A 786 -16.05 -13.72 0.00
CA LEU A 786 -17.08 -12.82 0.49
C LEU A 786 -17.13 -12.76 2.02
N ALA A 787 -16.97 -13.90 2.69
CA ALA A 787 -16.91 -13.97 4.16
C ALA A 787 -15.69 -13.23 4.71
N GLU A 788 -14.50 -13.46 4.14
CA GLU A 788 -13.25 -12.77 4.52
C GLU A 788 -13.37 -11.26 4.32
N ARG A 789 -13.94 -10.82 3.19
CA ARG A 789 -14.18 -9.39 2.92
C ARG A 789 -15.20 -8.78 3.89
N MET A 790 -16.27 -9.50 4.24
CA MET A 790 -17.23 -9.03 5.25
C MET A 790 -16.61 -8.90 6.64
N GLU A 791 -15.67 -9.77 6.99
CA GLU A 791 -14.97 -9.73 8.27
C GLU A 791 -13.97 -8.56 8.33
N LEU A 792 -13.20 -8.32 7.27
CA LEU A 792 -12.36 -7.13 7.15
C LEU A 792 -13.20 -5.84 7.22
N LEU A 793 -14.35 -5.83 6.56
CA LEU A 793 -15.28 -4.69 6.60
C LEU A 793 -15.85 -4.48 8.01
N HIS A 794 -16.15 -5.54 8.76
CA HIS A 794 -16.55 -5.43 10.16
C HIS A 794 -15.44 -4.85 11.04
N GLN A 795 -14.20 -5.32 10.87
CA GLN A 795 -13.04 -4.82 11.60
C GLN A 795 -12.80 -3.33 11.30
N ALA A 796 -12.92 -2.92 10.03
CA ALA A 796 -12.82 -1.52 9.62
C ALA A 796 -13.93 -0.66 10.25
N HIS A 797 -15.19 -1.12 10.24
CA HIS A 797 -16.29 -0.40 10.90
C HIS A 797 -16.12 -0.28 12.41
N GLN A 798 -15.54 -1.30 13.06
CA GLN A 798 -15.23 -1.23 14.49
C GLN A 798 -14.13 -0.20 14.75
N ARG A 799 -13.08 -0.19 13.91
CA ARG A 799 -11.98 0.79 13.98
C ARG A 799 -12.49 2.22 13.82
N ILE A 800 -13.42 2.45 12.89
CA ILE A 800 -14.05 3.76 12.67
C ILE A 800 -14.79 4.22 13.93
N ARG A 801 -15.64 3.36 14.52
CA ARG A 801 -16.33 3.67 15.78
C ARG A 801 -15.37 4.02 16.92
N ASP A 802 -14.31 3.23 17.10
CA ASP A 802 -13.31 3.49 18.15
C ASP A 802 -12.58 4.84 17.92
N LEU A 803 -12.42 5.26 16.67
CA LEU A 803 -11.83 6.56 16.32
C LEU A 803 -12.83 7.69 16.54
N GLU A 804 -14.09 7.52 16.17
CA GLU A 804 -15.17 8.48 16.43
C GLU A 804 -15.30 8.76 17.94
N ASP A 805 -15.29 7.72 18.78
CA ASP A 805 -15.32 7.85 20.24
C ASP A 805 -14.12 8.65 20.77
N LYS A 806 -12.93 8.43 20.22
CA LYS A 806 -11.72 9.19 20.58
C LYS A 806 -11.83 10.64 20.16
N THR A 807 -12.33 10.92 18.95
CA THR A 807 -12.57 12.28 18.48
C THR A 807 -13.58 13.00 19.36
N ASP A 808 -14.63 12.33 19.83
CA ASP A 808 -15.61 12.90 20.74
C ASP A 808 -15.03 13.21 22.12
N ILE A 809 -14.16 12.34 22.65
CA ILE A 809 -13.42 12.61 23.89
C ILE A 809 -12.52 13.84 23.70
N GLN A 810 -11.77 13.93 22.59
CA GLN A 810 -10.92 15.08 22.29
C GLN A 810 -11.73 16.37 22.15
N ARG A 811 -12.89 16.35 21.48
CA ARG A 811 -13.78 17.53 21.39
C ARG A 811 -14.24 18.00 22.76
N ARG A 812 -14.59 17.08 23.68
CA ARG A 812 -14.95 17.45 25.06
C ARG A 812 -13.78 18.08 25.80
N GLN A 813 -12.57 17.53 25.65
CA GLN A 813 -11.36 18.09 26.27
C GLN A 813 -11.01 19.48 25.73
N ILE A 814 -11.15 19.71 24.42
CA ILE A 814 -10.95 21.03 23.81
C ILE A 814 -11.96 22.03 24.39
N LYS A 815 -13.24 21.67 24.45
CA LYS A 815 -14.26 22.53 25.04
C LYS A 815 -13.98 22.87 26.51
N ASP A 816 -13.52 21.90 27.29
CA ASP A 816 -13.15 22.08 28.69
C ASP A 816 -11.93 23.02 28.84
N LEU A 817 -10.98 22.97 27.91
CA LEU A 817 -9.84 23.89 27.83
C LEU A 817 -10.27 25.30 27.40
N GLU A 818 -11.17 25.42 26.42
CA GLU A 818 -11.75 26.69 25.98
C GLU A 818 -12.51 27.38 27.12
N GLU A 819 -13.31 26.65 27.89
CA GLU A 819 -14.04 27.17 29.06
C GLU A 819 -13.07 27.64 30.16
N LYS A 820 -12.01 26.87 30.44
CA LYS A 820 -10.94 27.28 31.38
C LYS A 820 -10.19 28.51 30.90
N PHE A 821 -9.91 28.61 29.60
CA PHE A 821 -9.25 29.77 29.01
C PHE A 821 -10.14 31.02 29.09
N LEU A 822 -11.43 30.90 28.76
CA LEU A 822 -12.42 31.97 28.91
C LEU A 822 -12.53 32.44 30.37
N PHE A 823 -12.54 31.51 31.32
CA PHE A 823 -12.54 31.84 32.75
C PHE A 823 -11.29 32.61 33.17
N LEU A 824 -10.10 32.15 32.77
CA LEU A 824 -8.84 32.85 33.05
C LEU A 824 -8.82 34.23 32.38
N PHE A 825 -9.25 34.33 31.13
CA PHE A 825 -9.32 35.60 30.40
C PHE A 825 -10.25 36.60 31.08
N LEU A 826 -11.44 36.17 31.51
CA LEU A 826 -12.37 36.99 32.30
C LEU A 826 -11.77 37.40 33.65
N PHE A 827 -11.13 36.47 34.36
CA PHE A 827 -10.49 36.73 35.65
C PHE A 827 -9.37 37.77 35.54
N PHE A 828 -8.47 37.64 34.56
CA PHE A 828 -7.40 38.61 34.33
C PHE A 828 -7.93 39.95 33.82
N SER A 829 -8.96 39.94 32.97
CA SER A 829 -9.61 41.17 32.50
C SER A 829 -10.27 41.94 33.65
N LEU A 830 -10.97 41.24 34.58
CA LEU A 830 -11.53 41.85 35.78
C LEU A 830 -10.43 42.37 36.72
N ALA A 831 -9.36 41.60 36.90
CA ALA A 831 -8.22 42.01 37.73
C ALA A 831 -7.54 43.27 37.17
N PHE A 832 -7.45 43.40 35.84
CA PHE A 832 -6.90 44.59 35.17
C PHE A 832 -7.80 45.82 35.30
N ILE A 833 -9.13 45.64 35.23
CA ILE A 833 -10.10 46.73 35.45
C ILE A 833 -10.13 47.18 36.93
N LEU A 834 -9.89 46.27 37.87
CA LEU A 834 -9.92 46.53 39.31
C LEU A 834 -8.55 46.94 39.89
N TRP A 835 -7.50 47.04 39.07
CA TRP A 835 -6.19 47.51 39.49
C TRP A 835 -6.13 49.05 39.38
N PRO A 836 -5.99 49.80 40.50
CA PRO A 836 -5.95 51.26 40.50
C PRO A 836 -4.66 51.86 39.96
#